data_AF-A0A923LH60-F1
#
_entry.id   AF-A0A923LH60-F1
#
_cell.length_a   1.000
_cell.length_b   1.000
_cell.length_c   1.000
_cell.angle_alpha   90.00
_cell.angle_beta   90.00
_cell.angle_gamma   90.00
#
_symmetry.space_group_name_H-M   'P 1'
#
loop_
_entity.id
_entity.type
_entity.pdbx_description
1 polymer ?
#
loop_
_entity_poly.entity_id
_entity_poly.type
_entity_poly.pdbx_seq_one_letter_code
_entity_poly.pdbx_strand_id
1 'polypeptide(L)'
;MKINRDFYNRNEPSRIYLSTPNKQLLCALNSVDIDSVDFQGNCNDISTISFNINQYIEDDSGRQIEANGYQLISKYTKLYVTNIGWFILGAPETHHNGTYEYKTINASSAQVEYSQVPLDGWKVNRGTTDSLEMLVEGNVEIINDVEFAKENIKFHYPEKPELSLVDIIVSKVPGWQVGYVDNIPKTYESIENGEIVTKDVLLADEVGTFDINSSNCFSFLMQDFEKYFNCVVDFDYLNFVVNFYRVENFGKDTSVTIGFRNIENSNDVVIDEDNIFTKFRVSGGDNLGIEQFNGGSNYLTIIEDYWLNNKYLSDSTIQKYKAWTAFCNVARYQYGEYSKTWNTLQEEISELYNRIPVSDCDPSNWSSLSDSALLNLKSDYEAQKLGYEKIYVDDEGNFDIEALDASPDANTYHQIVDTILPNIDIEINNRGLESSLDIEDYIDNYYTDWDYYGINELTIRLQSYQDIVNLLKKDHYDLTWEEYQEKSKEDIEKYPVQTSDGFEDKHNEYIKNAEQLDDSNIDSCAYALKQRQTEADIKQEQQDEVNSNRSSLAQKMDMKTWQGQETLQSEASTGFTQKELDEISHIINQSTYVNENIFVSSTEGLTDTILMQQKLCETALDDLSAYSIPQATYTTTMNNILSAFGNEMHAHDLYYGNFIRLGLTDTYYVKLRVMSISFNPCLYNNDFTIQFSNMIKSGKARNDFVSLLDMAGNLSNSSVDTSYSGNPQITDDNIYQLLQKLLQSSAFNNKVDHIVNNNPGGTGNSYLKPGDIYQNNGFFQYIQSELIAAGEIVANSGDFKDLQALVAAIDNLLAGNVSAELAHIINLTAKNVNIDEAVIRDLIAAQITVSMLQAGDISANKFHIISDDGGLSIVGNTMQFKDKNDTVRIQIGRDSNNDFTFVLYDETGKGILID
;
A
#
# COMPACT_ATOMS: atom_id res chain seq x y z
N MET A 1 -11.75 -31.27 -34.94
CA MET A 1 -12.47 -30.98 -36.20
C MET A 1 -13.39 -32.13 -36.55
N LYS A 2 -14.55 -31.89 -37.20
CA LYS A 2 -15.45 -32.96 -37.65
C LYS A 2 -15.34 -33.12 -39.17
N ILE A 3 -15.09 -34.34 -39.64
CA ILE A 3 -15.11 -34.66 -41.08
C ILE A 3 -16.50 -35.20 -41.41
N ASN A 4 -17.27 -34.45 -42.20
CA ASN A 4 -18.54 -34.93 -42.73
C ASN A 4 -18.33 -35.62 -44.07
N ARG A 5 -19.16 -36.63 -44.34
CA ARG A 5 -19.13 -37.41 -45.57
C ARG A 5 -20.40 -37.10 -46.39
N ASP A 6 -20.22 -36.85 -47.68
CA ASP A 6 -21.34 -36.74 -48.61
C ASP A 6 -22.02 -38.11 -48.84
N PHE A 7 -23.11 -38.13 -49.60
CA PHE A 7 -23.83 -39.37 -49.97
C PHE A 7 -22.93 -40.43 -50.64
N TYR A 8 -21.83 -40.00 -51.27
CA TYR A 8 -20.86 -40.88 -51.95
C TYR A 8 -19.67 -41.25 -51.05
N ASN A 9 -19.76 -40.97 -49.75
CA ASN A 9 -18.71 -41.21 -48.77
C ASN A 9 -17.40 -40.45 -49.06
N ARG A 10 -17.48 -39.28 -49.70
CA ARG A 10 -16.35 -38.34 -49.88
C ARG A 10 -16.39 -37.28 -48.80
N ASN A 11 -15.25 -36.74 -48.42
CA ASN A 11 -15.21 -35.64 -47.44
C ASN A 11 -15.94 -34.43 -48.02
N GLU A 12 -16.91 -33.89 -47.28
CA GLU A 12 -17.68 -32.73 -47.69
C GLU A 12 -16.92 -31.46 -47.27
N PRO A 13 -16.44 -30.63 -48.23
CA PRO A 13 -15.78 -29.38 -47.90
C PRO A 13 -16.70 -28.46 -47.11
N SER A 14 -16.10 -27.58 -46.31
CA SER A 14 -16.87 -26.64 -45.50
C SER A 14 -17.62 -25.66 -46.39
N ARG A 15 -18.82 -25.28 -45.96
CA ARG A 15 -19.62 -24.23 -46.58
C ARG A 15 -19.77 -23.07 -45.61
N ILE A 16 -19.80 -21.87 -46.16
CA ILE A 16 -19.91 -20.63 -45.39
C ILE A 16 -21.33 -20.08 -45.54
N TYR A 17 -22.02 -19.93 -44.41
CA TYR A 17 -23.35 -19.36 -44.33
C TYR A 17 -23.32 -18.02 -43.63
N LEU A 18 -23.98 -17.03 -44.22
CA LEU A 18 -24.23 -15.76 -43.56
C LEU A 18 -25.40 -15.90 -42.59
N SER A 19 -25.26 -15.27 -41.43
CA SER A 19 -26.24 -15.25 -40.37
C SER A 19 -26.38 -13.85 -39.79
N THR A 20 -27.56 -13.59 -39.23
CA THR A 20 -27.75 -12.48 -38.29
C THR A 20 -26.88 -12.66 -37.03
N PRO A 21 -26.68 -11.59 -36.23
CA PRO A 21 -25.97 -11.66 -34.95
C PRO A 21 -26.55 -12.67 -33.94
N ASN A 22 -27.87 -12.93 -34.00
CA ASN A 22 -28.55 -13.92 -33.15
C ASN A 22 -28.57 -15.34 -33.73
N LYS A 23 -27.62 -15.68 -34.63
CA LYS A 23 -27.43 -17.03 -35.20
C LYS A 23 -28.56 -17.54 -36.12
N GLN A 24 -29.42 -16.64 -36.62
CA GLN A 24 -30.40 -17.00 -37.64
C GLN A 24 -29.76 -16.98 -39.03
N LEU A 25 -29.63 -18.17 -39.63
CA LEU A 25 -29.07 -18.33 -40.98
C LEU A 25 -29.90 -17.55 -42.01
N LEU A 26 -29.22 -16.73 -42.82
CA LEU A 26 -29.80 -15.92 -43.88
C LEU A 26 -29.67 -16.60 -45.25
N CYS A 27 -28.44 -16.92 -45.65
CA CYS A 27 -28.14 -17.58 -46.92
C CYS A 27 -26.76 -18.22 -46.94
N ALA A 28 -26.54 -19.19 -47.82
CA ALA A 28 -25.19 -19.65 -48.18
C ALA A 28 -24.50 -18.59 -49.05
N LEU A 29 -23.22 -18.31 -48.79
CA LEU A 29 -22.42 -17.45 -49.66
C LEU A 29 -22.00 -18.26 -50.89
N ASN A 30 -22.46 -17.82 -52.06
CA ASN A 30 -22.27 -18.55 -53.33
C ASN A 30 -21.20 -17.95 -54.24
N SER A 31 -20.55 -16.86 -53.83
CA SER A 31 -19.48 -16.19 -54.59
C SER A 31 -18.13 -16.19 -53.88
N VAL A 32 -17.96 -17.07 -52.89
CA VAL A 32 -16.67 -17.26 -52.20
C VAL A 32 -15.63 -17.74 -53.21
N ASP A 33 -14.54 -17.00 -53.31
CA ASP A 33 -13.33 -17.45 -53.99
C ASP A 33 -12.64 -18.50 -53.11
N ILE A 34 -12.84 -19.77 -53.46
CA ILE A 34 -12.43 -20.91 -52.63
C ILE A 34 -10.92 -20.93 -52.40
N ASP A 35 -10.11 -20.52 -53.37
CA ASP A 35 -8.64 -20.51 -53.27
C ASP A 35 -8.14 -19.42 -52.31
N SER A 36 -8.95 -18.39 -52.05
CA SER A 36 -8.62 -17.30 -51.11
C SER A 36 -8.97 -17.62 -49.65
N VAL A 37 -9.61 -18.76 -49.38
CA VAL A 37 -10.04 -19.09 -48.02
C VAL A 37 -8.85 -19.53 -47.19
N ASP A 38 -8.59 -18.79 -46.12
CA ASP A 38 -7.54 -19.08 -45.14
C ASP A 38 -8.15 -19.12 -43.74
N PHE A 39 -8.03 -20.27 -43.07
CA PHE A 39 -8.45 -20.43 -41.68
C PHE A 39 -7.23 -20.67 -40.81
N GLN A 40 -7.12 -19.86 -39.75
CA GLN A 40 -6.13 -19.99 -38.69
C GLN A 40 -6.88 -20.30 -37.39
N GLY A 41 -6.80 -21.55 -36.94
CA GLY A 41 -7.41 -21.97 -35.69
C GLY A 41 -6.38 -22.03 -34.57
N ASN A 42 -6.71 -21.46 -33.42
CA ASN A 42 -5.84 -21.30 -32.27
C ASN A 42 -6.44 -21.97 -31.02
N CYS A 43 -5.57 -22.50 -30.16
CA CYS A 43 -5.92 -23.21 -28.94
C CYS A 43 -6.30 -22.25 -27.80
N ASN A 44 -5.44 -21.29 -27.47
CA ASN A 44 -5.62 -20.33 -26.38
C ASN A 44 -5.60 -18.88 -26.89
N ASP A 45 -6.20 -18.64 -28.05
CA ASP A 45 -6.31 -17.30 -28.68
C ASP A 45 -7.51 -17.27 -29.65
N ILE A 46 -7.87 -16.10 -30.16
CA ILE A 46 -8.91 -15.91 -31.16
C ILE A 46 -8.49 -16.59 -32.47
N SER A 47 -9.29 -17.56 -32.91
CA SER A 47 -9.18 -18.13 -34.26
C SER A 47 -9.73 -17.16 -35.32
N THR A 48 -9.21 -17.18 -36.54
CA THR A 48 -9.63 -16.30 -37.63
C THR A 48 -9.91 -17.05 -38.93
N ILE A 49 -10.76 -16.48 -39.78
CA ILE A 49 -10.97 -16.91 -41.15
C ILE A 49 -11.01 -15.70 -42.08
N SER A 50 -10.33 -15.78 -43.22
CA SER A 50 -10.36 -14.76 -44.26
C SER A 50 -10.67 -15.37 -45.64
N PHE A 51 -11.35 -14.61 -46.50
CA PHE A 51 -11.67 -15.01 -47.87
C PHE A 51 -12.23 -13.85 -48.69
N ASN A 52 -12.23 -13.98 -50.01
CA ASN A 52 -12.85 -13.03 -50.93
C ASN A 52 -14.24 -13.50 -51.39
N ILE A 53 -15.14 -12.54 -51.61
CA ILE A 53 -16.44 -12.77 -52.26
C ILE A 53 -16.64 -11.82 -53.43
N ASN A 54 -17.21 -12.32 -54.52
CA ASN A 54 -17.44 -11.53 -55.72
C ASN A 54 -18.86 -10.97 -55.74
N GLN A 55 -19.03 -9.77 -56.31
CA GLN A 55 -20.35 -9.12 -56.40
C GLN A 55 -21.32 -9.91 -57.28
N TYR A 56 -20.82 -10.48 -58.38
CA TYR A 56 -21.61 -11.24 -59.34
C TYR A 56 -21.05 -12.65 -59.51
N ILE A 57 -21.95 -13.58 -59.81
CA ILE A 57 -21.64 -14.94 -60.27
C ILE A 57 -22.29 -15.16 -61.63
N GLU A 58 -21.73 -16.08 -62.41
CA GLU A 58 -22.26 -16.48 -63.70
C GLU A 58 -23.26 -17.65 -63.51
N ASP A 59 -24.46 -17.53 -64.07
CA ASP A 59 -25.43 -18.63 -64.11
C ASP A 59 -25.15 -19.62 -65.27
N ASP A 60 -25.88 -20.74 -65.32
CA ASP A 60 -25.74 -21.78 -66.35
C ASP A 60 -25.92 -21.26 -67.79
N SER A 61 -26.49 -20.06 -67.96
CA SER A 61 -26.71 -19.40 -69.26
C SER A 61 -25.65 -18.37 -69.63
N GLY A 62 -24.65 -18.16 -68.77
CA GLY A 62 -23.60 -17.16 -68.94
C GLY A 62 -23.99 -15.76 -68.47
N ARG A 63 -25.13 -15.61 -67.77
CA ARG A 63 -25.61 -14.31 -67.27
C ARG A 63 -25.05 -14.04 -65.88
N GLN A 64 -24.57 -12.81 -65.70
CA GLN A 64 -24.14 -12.31 -64.38
C GLN A 64 -25.37 -12.03 -63.50
N ILE A 65 -25.43 -12.68 -62.34
CA ILE A 65 -26.44 -12.49 -61.29
C ILE A 65 -25.73 -12.06 -60.01
N GLU A 66 -26.38 -11.19 -59.23
CA GLU A 66 -25.80 -10.71 -57.97
C GLU A 66 -25.67 -11.87 -56.97
N ALA A 67 -24.52 -11.92 -56.30
CA ALA A 67 -24.21 -12.99 -55.37
C ALA A 67 -25.04 -12.92 -54.08
N ASN A 68 -25.41 -14.08 -53.56
CA ASN A 68 -26.20 -14.21 -52.34
C ASN A 68 -25.41 -13.63 -51.16
N GLY A 69 -26.06 -12.75 -50.39
CA GLY A 69 -25.48 -12.18 -49.17
C GLY A 69 -24.44 -11.08 -49.40
N TYR A 70 -24.03 -10.78 -50.65
CA TYR A 70 -23.00 -9.78 -50.93
C TYR A 70 -23.33 -8.40 -50.36
N GLN A 71 -24.59 -7.96 -50.50
CA GLN A 71 -25.08 -6.69 -49.95
C GLN A 71 -25.39 -6.76 -48.45
N LEU A 72 -25.59 -7.96 -47.91
CA LEU A 72 -25.96 -8.17 -46.51
C LEU A 72 -24.74 -8.24 -45.57
N ILE A 73 -23.58 -8.58 -46.13
CA ILE A 73 -22.33 -8.66 -45.38
C ILE A 73 -21.92 -7.27 -44.87
N SER A 74 -21.76 -7.20 -43.56
CA SER A 74 -21.38 -6.00 -42.81
C SER A 74 -20.73 -6.40 -41.49
N LYS A 75 -20.06 -5.44 -40.83
CA LYS A 75 -19.45 -5.62 -39.51
C LYS A 75 -20.49 -6.20 -38.52
N TYR A 76 -20.04 -7.13 -37.67
CA TYR A 76 -20.84 -7.84 -36.65
C TYR A 76 -21.89 -8.83 -37.15
N THR A 77 -22.04 -9.02 -38.47
CA THR A 77 -22.77 -10.20 -38.96
C THR A 77 -21.99 -11.47 -38.61
N LYS A 78 -22.68 -12.62 -38.52
CA LYS A 78 -22.05 -13.90 -38.17
C LYS A 78 -21.89 -14.79 -39.39
N LEU A 79 -20.79 -15.53 -39.45
CA LEU A 79 -20.61 -16.66 -40.35
C LEU A 79 -20.76 -17.94 -39.57
N TYR A 80 -21.50 -18.88 -40.13
CA TYR A 80 -21.39 -20.28 -39.75
C TYR A 80 -20.56 -21.00 -40.80
N VAL A 81 -19.37 -21.43 -40.42
CA VAL A 81 -18.50 -22.28 -41.25
C VAL A 81 -18.71 -23.71 -40.79
N THR A 82 -19.35 -24.52 -41.62
CA THR A 82 -19.72 -25.89 -41.24
C THR A 82 -18.51 -26.68 -40.76
N ASN A 83 -18.65 -27.39 -39.64
CA ASN A 83 -17.61 -28.22 -39.02
C ASN A 83 -16.41 -27.49 -38.42
N ILE A 84 -16.39 -26.15 -38.48
CA ILE A 84 -15.39 -25.33 -37.79
C ILE A 84 -16.04 -24.58 -36.64
N GLY A 85 -17.04 -23.75 -36.89
CA GLY A 85 -17.68 -22.95 -35.83
C GLY A 85 -18.28 -21.65 -36.32
N TRP A 86 -18.60 -20.79 -35.36
CA TRP A 86 -19.16 -19.47 -35.60
C TRP A 86 -18.09 -18.39 -35.57
N PHE A 87 -18.18 -17.46 -36.52
CA PHE A 87 -17.27 -16.33 -36.66
C PHE A 87 -18.04 -15.02 -36.78
N ILE A 88 -17.43 -13.91 -36.41
CA ILE A 88 -17.99 -12.57 -36.39
C ILE A 88 -17.18 -11.72 -37.36
N LEU A 89 -17.86 -11.08 -38.31
CA LEU A 89 -17.21 -10.28 -39.33
C LEU A 89 -16.65 -8.97 -38.76
N GLY A 90 -15.42 -8.67 -39.16
CA GLY A 90 -14.90 -7.31 -39.21
C GLY A 90 -15.59 -6.48 -40.31
N ALA A 91 -15.10 -5.26 -40.53
CA ALA A 91 -15.57 -4.45 -41.65
C ALA A 91 -15.04 -5.07 -42.97
N PRO A 92 -15.91 -5.43 -43.94
CA PRO A 92 -15.46 -5.96 -45.21
C PRO A 92 -14.76 -4.88 -46.04
N GLU A 93 -13.63 -5.21 -46.65
CA GLU A 93 -12.92 -4.30 -47.54
C GLU A 93 -13.44 -4.46 -48.97
N THR A 94 -13.85 -3.37 -49.62
CA THR A 94 -14.38 -3.43 -51.00
C THR A 94 -13.29 -3.03 -51.98
N HIS A 95 -13.06 -3.87 -52.98
CA HIS A 95 -12.09 -3.65 -54.04
C HIS A 95 -12.78 -3.57 -55.38
N HIS A 96 -12.39 -2.60 -56.21
CA HIS A 96 -12.99 -2.36 -57.52
C HIS A 96 -11.92 -1.92 -58.53
N ASN A 97 -11.94 -2.49 -59.73
CA ASN A 97 -10.97 -2.15 -60.81
C ASN A 97 -11.60 -1.48 -62.04
N GLY A 98 -12.85 -1.00 -61.94
CA GLY A 98 -13.60 -0.40 -63.04
C GLY A 98 -14.60 -1.35 -63.70
N THR A 99 -14.37 -2.67 -63.61
CA THR A 99 -15.22 -3.69 -64.26
C THR A 99 -15.63 -4.81 -63.30
N TYR A 100 -14.84 -5.05 -62.27
CA TYR A 100 -15.01 -6.13 -61.31
C TYR A 100 -14.95 -5.57 -59.89
N GLU A 101 -15.88 -6.01 -59.04
CA GLU A 101 -15.95 -5.66 -57.62
C GLU A 101 -16.00 -6.93 -56.77
N TYR A 102 -15.20 -6.96 -55.71
CA TYR A 102 -15.18 -8.04 -54.72
C TYR A 102 -14.97 -7.46 -53.32
N LYS A 103 -15.33 -8.22 -52.29
CA LYS A 103 -15.08 -7.89 -50.89
C LYS A 103 -14.10 -8.87 -50.28
N THR A 104 -13.12 -8.36 -49.56
CA THR A 104 -12.26 -9.15 -48.67
C THR A 104 -12.94 -9.23 -47.30
N ILE A 105 -13.15 -10.45 -46.82
CA ILE A 105 -13.80 -10.76 -45.55
C ILE A 105 -12.74 -11.20 -44.57
N ASN A 106 -12.74 -10.57 -43.39
CA ASN A 106 -11.97 -11.00 -42.24
C ASN A 106 -12.95 -11.23 -41.08
N ALA A 107 -12.90 -12.42 -40.47
CA ALA A 107 -13.78 -12.77 -39.37
C ALA A 107 -13.02 -13.49 -38.26
N SER A 108 -13.43 -13.24 -37.02
CA SER A 108 -12.86 -13.81 -35.80
C SER A 108 -13.84 -14.81 -35.19
N SER A 109 -13.36 -15.88 -34.58
CA SER A 109 -14.18 -16.85 -33.83
C SER A 109 -15.09 -16.16 -32.81
N ALA A 110 -16.25 -16.75 -32.54
CA ALA A 110 -17.32 -16.10 -31.77
C ALA A 110 -16.89 -15.61 -30.38
N GLN A 111 -15.85 -16.20 -29.78
CA GLN A 111 -15.32 -15.76 -28.49
C GLN A 111 -14.82 -14.30 -28.48
N VAL A 112 -14.57 -13.68 -29.64
CA VAL A 112 -14.27 -12.24 -29.74
C VAL A 112 -15.39 -11.34 -29.17
N GLU A 113 -16.60 -11.87 -28.96
CA GLU A 113 -17.66 -11.18 -28.23
C GLU A 113 -17.25 -10.82 -26.80
N TYR A 114 -16.43 -11.65 -26.13
CA TYR A 114 -15.90 -11.35 -24.80
C TYR A 114 -14.98 -10.12 -24.81
N SER A 115 -14.32 -9.83 -25.94
CA SER A 115 -13.50 -8.62 -26.09
C SER A 115 -14.33 -7.33 -26.17
N GLN A 116 -15.64 -7.45 -26.38
CA GLN A 116 -16.56 -6.31 -26.49
C GLN A 116 -17.24 -5.96 -25.17
N VAL A 117 -17.03 -6.76 -24.12
CA VAL A 117 -17.60 -6.53 -22.79
C VAL A 117 -16.53 -5.96 -21.87
N PRO A 118 -16.61 -4.66 -21.52
CA PRO A 118 -15.65 -4.04 -20.62
C PRO A 118 -15.84 -4.52 -19.17
N LEU A 119 -14.74 -4.54 -18.42
CA LEU A 119 -14.65 -4.72 -16.98
C LEU A 119 -13.96 -3.49 -16.41
N ASP A 120 -14.74 -2.46 -16.11
CA ASP A 120 -14.26 -1.18 -15.56
C ASP A 120 -14.54 -1.11 -14.07
N GLY A 121 -13.50 -0.88 -13.26
CA GLY A 121 -13.58 -0.83 -11.79
C GLY A 121 -14.14 -2.13 -11.18
N TRP A 122 -13.77 -3.27 -11.76
CA TRP A 122 -14.35 -4.56 -11.43
C TRP A 122 -13.55 -5.25 -10.31
N LYS A 123 -14.17 -5.38 -9.14
CA LYS A 123 -13.54 -5.94 -7.93
C LYS A 123 -14.23 -7.22 -7.48
N VAL A 124 -13.43 -8.23 -7.15
CA VAL A 124 -13.90 -9.54 -6.70
C VAL A 124 -13.15 -9.90 -5.42
N ASN A 125 -13.86 -10.23 -4.35
CA ASN A 125 -13.34 -10.70 -3.06
C ASN A 125 -12.33 -9.74 -2.39
N ARG A 126 -12.52 -8.42 -2.52
CA ARG A 126 -11.66 -7.42 -1.86
C ARG A 126 -12.22 -6.98 -0.50
N GLY A 127 -13.45 -7.36 -0.15
CA GLY A 127 -14.13 -6.94 1.06
C GLY A 127 -14.55 -5.47 1.06
N THR A 128 -14.33 -4.73 -0.03
CA THR A 128 -14.80 -3.35 -0.17
C THR A 128 -16.26 -3.35 -0.60
N THR A 129 -17.01 -2.32 -0.22
CA THR A 129 -18.46 -2.22 -0.50
C THR A 129 -18.82 -2.21 -1.99
N ASP A 130 -17.87 -1.92 -2.88
CA ASP A 130 -18.00 -1.98 -4.33
C ASP A 130 -17.55 -3.32 -4.95
N SER A 131 -17.10 -4.28 -4.14
CA SER A 131 -16.70 -5.62 -4.59
C SER A 131 -17.90 -6.54 -4.78
N LEU A 132 -17.85 -7.39 -5.80
CA LEU A 132 -19.01 -8.17 -6.25
C LEU A 132 -19.64 -9.03 -5.16
N GLU A 133 -18.85 -9.65 -4.28
CA GLU A 133 -19.33 -10.46 -3.14
C GLU A 133 -20.18 -9.64 -2.18
N MET A 134 -19.86 -8.35 -2.00
CA MET A 134 -20.60 -7.40 -1.16
C MET A 134 -21.87 -6.90 -1.83
N LEU A 135 -21.96 -6.99 -3.16
CA LEU A 135 -23.13 -6.56 -3.93
C LEU A 135 -24.21 -7.65 -4.04
N VAL A 136 -23.93 -8.87 -3.59
CA VAL A 136 -24.90 -9.97 -3.62
C VAL A 136 -25.95 -9.80 -2.51
N GLU A 137 -27.23 -9.80 -2.90
CA GLU A 137 -28.34 -9.64 -1.97
C GLU A 137 -28.32 -10.73 -0.89
N GLY A 138 -28.30 -10.31 0.38
CA GLY A 138 -28.28 -11.22 1.53
C GLY A 138 -26.91 -11.83 1.85
N ASN A 139 -25.87 -11.53 1.08
CA ASN A 139 -24.49 -11.97 1.34
C ASN A 139 -23.70 -11.01 2.24
N VAL A 140 -24.25 -9.85 2.61
CA VAL A 140 -23.61 -8.93 3.56
C VAL A 140 -24.14 -9.20 4.98
N GLU A 141 -23.23 -9.26 5.93
CA GLU A 141 -23.50 -9.13 7.36
C GLU A 141 -22.80 -7.91 7.93
N ILE A 142 -23.41 -7.30 8.96
CA ILE A 142 -22.85 -6.13 9.63
C ILE A 142 -22.35 -6.60 10.98
N ILE A 143 -21.05 -6.43 11.22
CA ILE A 143 -20.39 -6.71 12.49
C ILE A 143 -19.71 -5.41 12.91
N ASN A 144 -20.11 -4.84 14.05
CA ASN A 144 -19.55 -3.58 14.58
C ASN A 144 -19.63 -2.41 13.58
N ASP A 145 -20.78 -2.19 12.95
CA ASP A 145 -20.99 -1.17 11.90
C ASP A 145 -20.09 -1.31 10.65
N VAL A 146 -19.39 -2.43 10.50
CA VAL A 146 -18.59 -2.77 9.33
C VAL A 146 -19.29 -3.89 8.55
N GLU A 147 -19.45 -3.68 7.25
CA GLU A 147 -20.04 -4.65 6.33
C GLU A 147 -19.00 -5.72 5.97
N PHE A 148 -19.34 -7.00 6.14
CA PHE A 148 -18.56 -8.16 5.73
C PHE A 148 -19.36 -9.06 4.80
N ALA A 149 -18.67 -9.74 3.88
CA ALA A 149 -19.28 -10.80 3.08
C ALA A 149 -19.38 -12.09 3.89
N LYS A 150 -20.56 -12.70 3.91
CA LYS A 150 -20.81 -14.02 4.51
C LYS A 150 -20.10 -15.13 3.76
N GLU A 151 -20.06 -15.02 2.44
CA GLU A 151 -19.40 -15.98 1.54
C GLU A 151 -18.62 -15.24 0.46
N ASN A 152 -17.39 -15.68 0.19
CA ASN A 152 -16.62 -15.22 -0.96
C ASN A 152 -17.17 -15.81 -2.27
N ILE A 153 -16.97 -15.08 -3.37
CA ILE A 153 -17.19 -15.61 -4.72
C ILE A 153 -16.19 -16.74 -4.97
N LYS A 154 -16.70 -17.94 -5.24
CA LYS A 154 -15.89 -19.10 -5.63
C LYS A 154 -15.66 -19.12 -7.13
N PHE A 155 -14.71 -19.93 -7.59
CA PHE A 155 -14.46 -20.14 -9.01
C PHE A 155 -15.73 -20.58 -9.73
N HIS A 156 -16.42 -21.63 -9.24
CA HIS A 156 -17.69 -22.10 -9.79
C HIS A 156 -18.64 -22.61 -8.70
N TYR A 157 -19.82 -21.99 -8.61
CA TYR A 157 -20.86 -22.34 -7.65
C TYR A 157 -22.25 -22.39 -8.30
N PRO A 158 -22.61 -23.51 -8.98
CA PRO A 158 -23.85 -23.63 -9.74
C PRO A 158 -25.14 -23.38 -8.95
N GLU A 159 -25.12 -23.66 -7.64
CA GLU A 159 -26.29 -23.50 -6.77
C GLU A 159 -26.52 -22.03 -6.36
N LYS A 160 -25.47 -21.20 -6.43
CA LYS A 160 -25.51 -19.75 -6.20
C LYS A 160 -24.70 -19.03 -7.29
N PRO A 161 -25.23 -18.90 -8.52
CA PRO A 161 -24.52 -18.31 -9.65
C PRO A 161 -24.03 -16.87 -9.40
N GLU A 162 -24.70 -16.13 -8.53
CA GLU A 162 -24.30 -14.80 -8.06
C GLU A 162 -23.02 -14.80 -7.20
N LEU A 163 -22.62 -15.95 -6.65
CA LEU A 163 -21.36 -16.19 -5.92
C LEU A 163 -20.40 -17.11 -6.70
N SER A 164 -20.56 -17.17 -8.02
CA SER A 164 -19.78 -18.00 -8.93
C SER A 164 -19.08 -17.14 -9.99
N LEU A 165 -17.75 -17.06 -9.92
CA LEU A 165 -16.96 -16.19 -10.78
C LEU A 165 -17.17 -16.50 -12.27
N VAL A 166 -17.14 -17.79 -12.65
CA VAL A 166 -17.34 -18.19 -14.04
C VAL A 166 -18.76 -17.96 -14.53
N ASP A 167 -19.80 -18.16 -13.70
CA ASP A 167 -21.17 -17.88 -14.11
C ASP A 167 -21.40 -16.37 -14.30
N ILE A 168 -20.84 -15.54 -13.42
CA ILE A 168 -20.88 -14.08 -13.53
C ILE A 168 -20.22 -13.62 -14.84
N ILE A 169 -19.03 -14.13 -15.17
CA ILE A 169 -18.30 -13.70 -16.37
C ILE A 169 -18.97 -14.22 -17.65
N VAL A 170 -19.29 -15.51 -17.71
CA VAL A 170 -19.87 -16.13 -18.92
C VAL A 170 -21.24 -15.57 -19.25
N SER A 171 -22.06 -15.24 -18.23
CA SER A 171 -23.38 -14.64 -18.44
C SER A 171 -23.35 -13.21 -19.01
N LYS A 172 -22.20 -12.50 -18.94
CA LYS A 172 -22.06 -11.17 -19.56
C LYS A 172 -22.11 -11.20 -21.08
N VAL A 173 -21.86 -12.35 -21.72
CA VAL A 173 -21.98 -12.51 -23.18
C VAL A 173 -23.21 -13.37 -23.53
N PRO A 174 -24.29 -12.77 -24.06
CA PRO A 174 -25.54 -13.49 -24.29
C PRO A 174 -25.40 -14.71 -25.20
N GLY A 175 -25.92 -15.84 -24.73
CA GLY A 175 -25.99 -17.09 -25.49
C GLY A 175 -24.79 -18.01 -25.31
N TRP A 176 -23.80 -17.63 -24.50
CA TRP A 176 -22.78 -18.52 -23.96
C TRP A 176 -23.23 -19.13 -22.63
N GLN A 177 -22.69 -20.30 -22.30
CA GLN A 177 -22.95 -21.00 -21.05
C GLN A 177 -21.68 -21.65 -20.50
N VAL A 178 -21.61 -21.81 -19.18
CA VAL A 178 -20.54 -22.56 -18.52
C VAL A 178 -20.65 -24.03 -18.92
N GLY A 179 -19.53 -24.63 -19.27
CA GLY A 179 -19.40 -26.01 -19.69
C GLY A 179 -18.76 -26.88 -18.63
N TYR A 180 -17.73 -27.62 -19.02
CA TYR A 180 -16.94 -28.42 -18.11
C TYR A 180 -16.11 -27.52 -17.19
N VAL A 181 -16.11 -27.82 -15.89
CA VAL A 181 -15.17 -27.28 -14.91
C VAL A 181 -14.42 -28.46 -14.30
N ASP A 182 -13.09 -28.37 -14.28
CA ASP A 182 -12.25 -29.49 -13.88
C ASP A 182 -12.53 -29.99 -12.47
N ASN A 183 -12.73 -31.30 -12.35
CA ASN A 183 -13.09 -31.95 -11.10
C ASN A 183 -11.95 -32.78 -10.50
N ILE A 184 -10.74 -32.68 -11.06
CA ILE A 184 -9.54 -33.26 -10.50
C ILE A 184 -8.96 -32.25 -9.49
N PRO A 185 -8.87 -32.60 -8.20
CA PRO A 185 -8.33 -31.68 -7.20
C PRO A 185 -6.83 -31.50 -7.37
N LYS A 186 -6.34 -30.30 -7.01
CA LYS A 186 -4.91 -30.01 -6.87
C LYS A 186 -4.53 -30.13 -5.39
N THR A 187 -3.44 -30.82 -5.12
CA THR A 187 -2.87 -30.94 -3.78
C THR A 187 -1.95 -29.76 -3.51
N TYR A 188 -2.27 -28.97 -2.49
CA TYR A 188 -1.41 -27.92 -1.96
C TYR A 188 -0.69 -28.45 -0.71
N GLU A 189 0.61 -28.19 -0.60
CA GLU A 189 1.42 -28.49 0.59
C GLU A 189 1.58 -27.21 1.42
N SER A 190 1.20 -27.25 2.69
CA SER A 190 1.48 -26.20 3.68
C SER A 190 2.25 -26.82 4.85
N ILE A 191 2.86 -25.99 5.70
CA ILE A 191 3.38 -26.46 6.98
C ILE A 191 2.49 -25.91 8.09
N GLU A 192 1.93 -26.82 8.87
CA GLU A 192 1.22 -26.50 10.11
C GLU A 192 1.96 -27.19 11.26
N ASN A 193 2.32 -26.43 12.29
CA ASN A 193 3.05 -26.94 13.47
C ASN A 193 4.35 -27.69 13.14
N GLY A 194 5.04 -27.30 12.06
CA GLY A 194 6.31 -27.92 11.64
C GLY A 194 6.18 -29.24 10.85
N GLU A 195 4.97 -29.67 10.52
CA GLU A 195 4.72 -30.83 9.65
C GLU A 195 4.10 -30.40 8.31
N ILE A 196 4.44 -31.11 7.23
CA ILE A 196 3.83 -30.89 5.91
C ILE A 196 2.41 -31.43 5.94
N VAL A 197 1.44 -30.54 5.84
CA VAL A 197 0.02 -30.85 5.66
C VAL A 197 -0.31 -30.71 4.18
N THR A 198 -1.14 -31.63 3.68
CA THR A 198 -1.62 -31.61 2.28
C THR A 198 -3.11 -31.31 2.27
N LYS A 199 -3.52 -30.40 1.39
CA LYS A 199 -4.93 -30.06 1.17
C LYS A 199 -5.28 -30.22 -0.31
N ASP A 200 -6.25 -31.08 -0.58
CA ASP A 200 -6.80 -31.27 -1.93
C ASP A 200 -7.94 -30.28 -2.17
N VAL A 201 -7.84 -29.47 -3.22
CA VAL A 201 -8.83 -28.44 -3.57
C VAL A 201 -9.31 -28.62 -5.01
N LEU A 202 -10.63 -28.68 -5.22
CA LEU A 202 -11.24 -28.71 -6.55
C LEU A 202 -11.13 -27.35 -7.23
N LEU A 203 -11.02 -27.30 -8.56
CA LEU A 203 -10.98 -26.02 -9.28
C LEU A 203 -12.21 -25.16 -8.98
N ALA A 204 -13.39 -25.79 -8.85
CA ALA A 204 -14.65 -25.11 -8.51
C ALA A 204 -14.62 -24.39 -7.14
N ASP A 205 -13.83 -24.90 -6.18
CA ASP A 205 -13.74 -24.36 -4.82
C ASP A 205 -12.59 -23.35 -4.64
N GLU A 206 -11.77 -23.14 -5.67
CA GLU A 206 -10.74 -22.09 -5.65
C GLU A 206 -11.39 -20.72 -5.46
N VAL A 207 -10.75 -19.85 -4.70
CA VAL A 207 -11.19 -18.47 -4.47
C VAL A 207 -10.11 -17.56 -4.99
N GLY A 208 -10.49 -16.59 -5.82
CA GLY A 208 -9.57 -15.60 -6.35
C GLY A 208 -10.03 -14.19 -6.05
N THR A 209 -9.06 -13.29 -5.93
CA THR A 209 -9.29 -11.88 -5.64
C THR A 209 -8.73 -11.05 -6.79
N PHE A 210 -9.53 -10.11 -7.29
CA PHE A 210 -9.20 -9.32 -8.46
C PHE A 210 -9.59 -7.86 -8.25
N ASP A 211 -8.75 -6.93 -8.73
CA ASP A 211 -9.01 -5.49 -8.73
C ASP A 211 -8.68 -4.92 -10.13
N ILE A 212 -9.68 -4.94 -11.01
CA ILE A 212 -9.50 -4.64 -12.42
C ILE A 212 -9.95 -3.20 -12.70
N ASN A 213 -8.97 -2.31 -12.87
CA ASN A 213 -9.22 -0.90 -13.20
C ASN A 213 -9.95 -0.74 -14.54
N SER A 214 -9.41 -1.31 -15.61
CA SER A 214 -10.04 -1.35 -16.93
C SER A 214 -9.47 -2.49 -17.77
N SER A 215 -10.33 -3.40 -18.20
CA SER A 215 -10.02 -4.49 -19.12
C SER A 215 -11.28 -4.88 -19.91
N ASN A 216 -11.21 -5.95 -20.70
CA ASN A 216 -12.39 -6.60 -21.27
C ASN A 216 -12.44 -8.07 -20.82
N CYS A 217 -13.61 -8.70 -20.89
CA CYS A 217 -13.79 -10.06 -20.38
C CYS A 217 -12.83 -11.07 -21.03
N PHE A 218 -12.52 -10.93 -22.33
CA PHE A 218 -11.58 -11.82 -23.00
C PHE A 218 -10.17 -11.65 -22.43
N SER A 219 -9.65 -10.42 -22.43
CA SER A 219 -8.32 -10.13 -21.89
C SER A 219 -8.17 -10.54 -20.43
N PHE A 220 -9.17 -10.26 -19.58
CA PHE A 220 -9.18 -10.71 -18.20
C PHE A 220 -9.13 -12.23 -18.07
N LEU A 221 -9.97 -12.96 -18.82
CA LEU A 221 -9.99 -14.42 -18.81
C LEU A 221 -8.62 -14.99 -19.21
N MET A 222 -8.06 -14.50 -20.31
CA MET A 222 -6.80 -15.04 -20.86
C MET A 222 -5.55 -14.61 -20.09
N GLN A 223 -5.55 -13.46 -19.41
CA GLN A 223 -4.33 -12.88 -18.82
C GLN A 223 -4.30 -12.99 -17.31
N ASP A 224 -5.35 -12.58 -16.60
CA ASP A 224 -5.35 -12.53 -15.14
C ASP A 224 -5.93 -13.82 -14.54
N PHE A 225 -7.08 -14.23 -15.07
CA PHE A 225 -7.85 -15.35 -14.56
C PHE A 225 -7.14 -16.70 -14.75
N GLU A 226 -6.71 -17.01 -15.97
CA GLU A 226 -5.99 -18.26 -16.28
C GLU A 226 -4.73 -18.42 -15.44
N LYS A 227 -3.95 -17.35 -15.29
CA LYS A 227 -2.71 -17.33 -14.50
C LYS A 227 -2.99 -17.50 -13.02
N TYR A 228 -3.94 -16.75 -12.47
CA TYR A 228 -4.26 -16.82 -11.03
C TYR A 228 -4.69 -18.22 -10.62
N PHE A 229 -5.58 -18.85 -11.40
CA PHE A 229 -6.12 -20.17 -11.09
C PHE A 229 -5.29 -21.34 -11.66
N ASN A 230 -4.21 -21.06 -12.40
CA ASN A 230 -3.46 -22.06 -13.16
C ASN A 230 -4.37 -22.96 -13.99
N CYS A 231 -5.28 -22.33 -14.75
CA CYS A 231 -6.29 -23.00 -15.55
C CYS A 231 -6.28 -22.51 -17.01
N VAL A 232 -6.97 -23.21 -17.89
CA VAL A 232 -7.14 -22.89 -19.31
C VAL A 232 -8.62 -22.74 -19.62
N VAL A 233 -8.97 -21.65 -20.31
CA VAL A 233 -10.33 -21.30 -20.76
C VAL A 233 -10.50 -21.74 -22.21
N ASP A 234 -11.18 -22.86 -22.41
CA ASP A 234 -11.47 -23.44 -23.72
C ASP A 234 -12.84 -23.00 -24.23
N PHE A 235 -12.83 -22.15 -25.26
CA PHE A 235 -14.04 -21.65 -25.90
C PHE A 235 -14.52 -22.59 -27.01
N ASP A 236 -15.62 -23.29 -26.77
CA ASP A 236 -16.36 -24.01 -27.80
C ASP A 236 -17.24 -23.02 -28.58
N TYR A 237 -16.64 -22.31 -29.53
CA TYR A 237 -17.32 -21.36 -30.41
C TYR A 237 -18.21 -22.02 -31.49
N LEU A 238 -18.37 -23.35 -31.46
CA LEU A 238 -19.39 -24.06 -32.22
C LEU A 238 -20.69 -24.16 -31.42
N ASN A 239 -20.60 -24.52 -30.14
CA ASN A 239 -21.75 -24.74 -29.26
C ASN A 239 -22.04 -23.59 -28.30
N PHE A 240 -21.19 -22.56 -28.26
CA PHE A 240 -21.25 -21.43 -27.34
C PHE A 240 -21.14 -21.88 -25.88
N VAL A 241 -20.11 -22.68 -25.60
CA VAL A 241 -19.81 -23.21 -24.27
C VAL A 241 -18.39 -22.79 -23.88
N VAL A 242 -18.18 -22.39 -22.63
CA VAL A 242 -16.85 -22.10 -22.09
C VAL A 242 -16.47 -23.18 -21.08
N ASN A 243 -15.38 -23.89 -21.34
CA ASN A 243 -14.86 -24.95 -20.48
C ASN A 243 -13.62 -24.45 -19.73
N PHE A 244 -13.39 -24.98 -18.53
CA PHE A 244 -12.30 -24.61 -17.65
C PHE A 244 -11.55 -25.87 -17.21
N TYR A 245 -10.27 -25.95 -17.56
CA TYR A 245 -9.41 -27.08 -17.22
C TYR A 245 -8.27 -26.61 -16.34
N ARG A 246 -7.87 -27.37 -15.32
CA ARG A 246 -6.55 -27.12 -14.73
C ARG A 246 -5.50 -27.35 -15.82
N VAL A 247 -4.44 -26.53 -15.83
CA VAL A 247 -3.45 -26.56 -16.91
C VAL A 247 -2.81 -27.94 -17.09
N GLU A 248 -2.66 -28.69 -16.00
CA GLU A 248 -2.13 -30.05 -15.95
C GLU A 248 -3.03 -31.08 -16.63
N ASN A 249 -4.34 -30.82 -16.66
CA ASN A 249 -5.38 -31.74 -17.16
C ASN A 249 -5.95 -31.32 -18.51
N PHE A 250 -5.57 -30.15 -19.01
CA PHE A 250 -5.98 -29.69 -20.33
C PHE A 250 -5.42 -30.63 -21.40
N GLY A 251 -6.25 -31.06 -22.35
CA GLY A 251 -5.84 -31.89 -23.48
C GLY A 251 -5.55 -33.37 -23.18
N LYS A 252 -5.63 -34.21 -24.22
CA LYS A 252 -5.40 -35.66 -24.11
C LYS A 252 -4.02 -36.06 -24.65
N ASP A 253 -3.35 -37.01 -24.01
CA ASP A 253 -2.20 -37.70 -24.60
C ASP A 253 -2.69 -38.71 -25.64
N THR A 254 -2.63 -38.32 -26.92
CA THR A 254 -3.04 -39.18 -28.04
C THR A 254 -1.90 -40.09 -28.44
N SER A 255 -2.17 -41.21 -29.13
CA SER A 255 -1.12 -42.05 -29.72
C SER A 255 -0.71 -41.60 -31.14
N VAL A 256 -1.15 -40.42 -31.61
CA VAL A 256 -0.92 -39.93 -32.97
C VAL A 256 0.55 -39.55 -33.15
N THR A 257 1.13 -39.96 -34.30
CA THR A 257 2.51 -39.65 -34.70
C THR A 257 2.54 -38.95 -36.06
N ILE A 258 3.19 -37.79 -36.15
CA ILE A 258 3.46 -37.06 -37.39
C ILE A 258 4.96 -37.17 -37.66
N GLY A 259 5.36 -37.56 -38.87
CA GLY A 259 6.75 -37.86 -39.21
C GLY A 259 7.02 -37.79 -40.73
N PHE A 260 8.25 -37.51 -41.14
CA PHE A 260 8.63 -37.41 -42.57
C PHE A 260 8.30 -38.66 -43.42
N ARG A 261 8.17 -39.83 -42.79
CA ARG A 261 7.80 -41.08 -43.47
C ARG A 261 6.28 -41.26 -43.68
N ASN A 262 5.45 -40.38 -43.11
CA ASN A 262 4.00 -40.47 -43.21
C ASN A 262 3.37 -39.27 -43.95
N ILE A 263 3.22 -38.12 -43.30
CA ILE A 263 2.44 -36.97 -43.77
C ILE A 263 3.22 -35.66 -43.66
N GLU A 264 4.30 -35.60 -42.89
CA GLU A 264 5.11 -34.39 -42.69
C GLU A 264 5.93 -34.04 -43.94
N ASN A 265 5.88 -32.76 -44.31
CA ASN A 265 6.62 -32.20 -45.45
C ASN A 265 7.83 -31.38 -44.98
N SER A 266 7.69 -30.60 -43.90
CA SER A 266 8.77 -29.80 -43.29
C SER A 266 8.60 -29.69 -41.77
N ASN A 267 9.71 -29.35 -41.10
CA ASN A 267 9.73 -29.08 -39.66
C ASN A 267 10.69 -27.92 -39.38
N ASP A 268 10.19 -26.86 -38.79
CA ASP A 268 10.94 -25.68 -38.39
C ASP A 268 10.91 -25.56 -36.86
N VAL A 269 12.10 -25.44 -36.26
CA VAL A 269 12.28 -25.26 -34.82
C VAL A 269 12.92 -23.91 -34.60
N VAL A 270 12.18 -22.99 -33.98
CA VAL A 270 12.64 -21.63 -33.70
C VAL A 270 12.80 -21.48 -32.19
N ILE A 271 13.99 -21.03 -31.75
CA ILE A 271 14.26 -20.75 -30.34
C ILE A 271 13.94 -19.29 -30.07
N ASP A 272 13.17 -19.05 -29.01
CA ASP A 272 13.03 -17.73 -28.40
C ASP A 272 14.26 -17.46 -27.52
N GLU A 273 15.13 -16.59 -28.02
CA GLU A 273 16.38 -16.21 -27.35
C GLU A 273 16.19 -15.04 -26.37
N ASP A 274 15.09 -14.30 -26.48
CA ASP A 274 14.85 -13.07 -25.72
C ASP A 274 14.30 -13.36 -24.31
N ASN A 275 13.63 -14.51 -24.13
CA ASN A 275 12.95 -14.88 -22.89
C ASN A 275 13.63 -16.02 -22.10
N ILE A 276 14.96 -15.96 -21.94
CA ILE A 276 15.71 -16.95 -21.14
C ILE A 276 16.24 -16.30 -19.86
N PHE A 277 15.61 -16.55 -18.71
CA PHE A 277 15.95 -15.93 -17.43
C PHE A 277 16.28 -16.98 -16.36
N THR A 278 17.41 -16.82 -15.69
CA THR A 278 17.88 -17.70 -14.60
C THR A 278 17.81 -17.02 -13.23
N LYS A 279 17.34 -15.75 -13.20
CA LYS A 279 17.12 -15.00 -11.98
C LYS A 279 15.91 -14.07 -12.08
N PHE A 280 15.05 -14.06 -11.07
CA PHE A 280 13.98 -13.07 -10.94
C PHE A 280 14.20 -12.15 -9.74
N ARG A 281 13.83 -10.88 -9.89
CA ARG A 281 13.44 -10.00 -8.78
C ARG A 281 11.91 -10.06 -8.67
N VAL A 282 11.38 -10.57 -7.57
CA VAL A 282 9.96 -10.86 -7.39
C VAL A 282 9.25 -9.69 -6.71
N SER A 283 8.04 -9.36 -7.19
CA SER A 283 7.12 -8.39 -6.60
C SER A 283 5.68 -8.87 -6.82
N GLY A 284 4.82 -8.68 -5.82
CA GLY A 284 3.38 -8.80 -5.91
C GLY A 284 2.71 -7.43 -6.03
N GLY A 285 1.38 -7.40 -5.98
CA GLY A 285 0.62 -6.16 -5.88
C GLY A 285 0.86 -5.44 -4.56
N ASP A 286 0.59 -4.13 -4.51
CA ASP A 286 0.85 -3.25 -3.36
C ASP A 286 2.30 -3.36 -2.83
N ASN A 287 3.26 -3.55 -3.76
CA ASN A 287 4.69 -3.73 -3.49
C ASN A 287 5.02 -4.91 -2.55
N LEU A 288 4.19 -5.95 -2.53
CA LEU A 288 4.44 -7.18 -1.75
C LEU A 288 5.75 -7.86 -2.19
N GLY A 289 6.69 -8.02 -1.27
CA GLY A 289 7.91 -8.79 -1.49
C GLY A 289 7.77 -10.27 -1.13
N ILE A 290 8.89 -11.00 -1.17
CA ILE A 290 9.04 -12.39 -0.72
C ILE A 290 10.11 -12.54 0.36
N GLU A 291 10.68 -11.43 0.87
CA GLU A 291 11.81 -11.46 1.80
C GLU A 291 11.54 -12.21 3.10
N GLN A 292 10.31 -12.20 3.62
CA GLN A 292 9.97 -12.91 4.86
C GLN A 292 9.87 -14.43 4.67
N PHE A 293 9.80 -14.91 3.42
CA PHE A 293 9.79 -16.33 3.08
C PHE A 293 11.09 -16.81 2.42
N ASN A 294 11.79 -15.94 1.69
CA ASN A 294 12.97 -16.29 0.89
C ASN A 294 14.28 -15.78 1.50
N GLY A 295 14.46 -15.97 2.81
CA GLY A 295 15.74 -15.72 3.48
C GLY A 295 16.18 -14.25 3.44
N GLY A 296 15.24 -13.30 3.47
CA GLY A 296 15.52 -11.86 3.42
C GLY A 296 15.78 -11.31 2.01
N SER A 297 15.54 -12.09 0.95
CA SER A 297 15.85 -11.72 -0.43
C SER A 297 14.61 -11.73 -1.32
N ASN A 298 14.45 -10.68 -2.14
CA ASN A 298 13.47 -10.64 -3.23
C ASN A 298 13.97 -11.28 -4.54
N TYR A 299 15.13 -11.94 -4.49
CA TYR A 299 15.72 -12.59 -5.65
C TYR A 299 15.59 -14.11 -5.57
N LEU A 300 15.09 -14.69 -6.66
CA LEU A 300 15.11 -16.13 -6.91
C LEU A 300 16.14 -16.43 -8.00
N THR A 301 16.83 -17.56 -7.89
CA THR A 301 17.81 -18.02 -8.89
C THR A 301 17.60 -19.49 -9.17
N ILE A 302 17.36 -19.84 -10.43
CA ILE A 302 17.26 -21.21 -10.91
C ILE A 302 18.15 -21.37 -12.13
N ILE A 303 18.97 -22.41 -12.09
CA ILE A 303 19.82 -22.87 -13.19
C ILE A 303 19.40 -24.32 -13.45
N GLU A 304 18.54 -24.49 -14.44
CA GLU A 304 18.04 -25.79 -14.82
C GLU A 304 19.12 -26.75 -15.35
N ASP A 305 18.81 -28.05 -15.32
CA ASP A 305 19.70 -29.13 -15.76
C ASP A 305 20.26 -28.93 -17.18
N TYR A 306 19.59 -28.15 -18.04
CA TYR A 306 20.07 -27.75 -19.37
C TYR A 306 21.44 -27.06 -19.32
N TRP A 307 21.70 -26.24 -18.29
CA TRP A 307 22.96 -25.54 -18.08
C TRP A 307 23.91 -26.30 -17.15
N LEU A 308 23.42 -27.23 -16.33
CA LEU A 308 24.21 -27.99 -15.35
C LEU A 308 25.00 -29.14 -16.00
N ASN A 309 25.88 -28.81 -16.93
CA ASN A 309 26.79 -29.74 -17.58
C ASN A 309 28.13 -29.08 -17.93
N ASN A 310 29.13 -29.91 -18.26
CA ASN A 310 30.52 -29.52 -18.48
C ASN A 310 30.74 -28.60 -19.70
N LYS A 311 29.71 -28.29 -20.48
CA LYS A 311 29.77 -27.23 -21.51
C LYS A 311 29.75 -25.84 -20.88
N TYR A 312 29.07 -25.68 -19.74
CA TYR A 312 28.81 -24.39 -19.11
C TYR A 312 29.48 -24.25 -17.75
N LEU A 313 29.46 -25.30 -16.92
CA LEU A 313 29.92 -25.26 -15.53
C LEU A 313 30.88 -26.42 -15.21
N SER A 314 31.78 -26.24 -14.24
CA SER A 314 32.63 -27.33 -13.77
C SER A 314 31.85 -28.38 -12.96
N ASP A 315 32.34 -29.63 -12.89
CA ASP A 315 31.71 -30.71 -12.10
C ASP A 315 31.52 -30.35 -10.62
N SER A 316 32.48 -29.60 -10.06
CA SER A 316 32.42 -29.11 -8.69
C SER A 316 31.31 -28.07 -8.52
N THR A 317 31.24 -27.09 -9.43
CA THR A 317 30.18 -26.06 -9.46
C THR A 317 28.80 -26.70 -9.54
N ILE A 318 28.63 -27.71 -10.41
CA ILE A 318 27.35 -28.42 -10.59
C ILE A 318 26.92 -29.14 -9.31
N GLN A 319 27.83 -29.88 -8.67
CA GLN A 319 27.52 -30.61 -7.43
C GLN A 319 27.13 -29.67 -6.30
N LYS A 320 27.88 -28.58 -6.12
CA LYS A 320 27.60 -27.54 -5.11
C LYS A 320 26.27 -26.84 -5.38
N TYR A 321 25.99 -26.46 -6.63
CA TYR A 321 24.72 -25.82 -7.00
C TYR A 321 23.50 -26.70 -6.74
N LYS A 322 23.58 -27.99 -7.09
CA LYS A 322 22.48 -28.94 -6.81
C LYS A 322 22.22 -29.11 -5.31
N ALA A 323 23.28 -29.21 -4.50
CA ALA A 323 23.15 -29.32 -3.05
C ALA A 323 22.61 -28.03 -2.40
N TRP A 324 23.10 -26.87 -2.83
CA TRP A 324 22.62 -25.56 -2.37
C TRP A 324 21.13 -25.35 -2.72
N THR A 325 20.73 -25.66 -3.95
CA THR A 325 19.31 -25.54 -4.38
C THR A 325 18.40 -26.45 -3.57
N ALA A 326 18.79 -27.71 -3.37
CA ALA A 326 18.04 -28.65 -2.55
C ALA A 326 17.90 -28.19 -1.09
N PHE A 327 18.97 -27.60 -0.53
CA PHE A 327 18.94 -26.98 0.79
C PHE A 327 17.94 -25.80 0.84
N CYS A 328 18.04 -24.87 -0.10
CA CYS A 328 17.18 -23.68 -0.15
C CYS A 328 15.69 -24.04 -0.26
N ASN A 329 15.34 -25.09 -1.00
CA ASN A 329 13.94 -25.53 -1.14
C ASN A 329 13.31 -25.95 0.19
N VAL A 330 14.08 -26.50 1.13
CA VAL A 330 13.60 -26.82 2.48
C VAL A 330 13.72 -25.61 3.41
N ALA A 331 14.83 -24.88 3.31
CA ALA A 331 15.13 -23.75 4.19
C ALA A 331 14.12 -22.59 4.08
N ARG A 332 13.53 -22.33 2.91
CA ARG A 332 12.50 -21.27 2.74
C ARG A 332 11.31 -21.47 3.67
N TYR A 333 10.77 -22.69 3.74
CA TYR A 333 9.63 -22.97 4.61
C TYR A 333 9.99 -22.78 6.09
N GLN A 334 11.16 -23.28 6.52
CA GLN A 334 11.63 -23.06 7.88
C GLN A 334 11.85 -21.56 8.19
N TYR A 335 12.36 -20.80 7.22
CA TYR A 335 12.52 -19.36 7.35
C TYR A 335 11.18 -18.63 7.45
N GLY A 336 10.18 -19.04 6.66
CA GLY A 336 8.81 -18.54 6.72
C GLY A 336 8.18 -18.75 8.09
N GLU A 337 8.33 -19.95 8.68
CA GLU A 337 7.85 -20.23 10.03
C GLU A 337 8.52 -19.35 11.09
N TYR A 338 9.85 -19.18 11.02
CA TYR A 338 10.53 -18.25 11.92
C TYR A 338 10.04 -16.81 11.74
N SER A 339 9.73 -16.37 10.52
CA SER A 339 9.15 -15.05 10.28
C SER A 339 7.76 -14.93 10.91
N LYS A 340 6.91 -15.97 10.85
CA LYS A 340 5.59 -15.99 11.51
C LYS A 340 5.71 -15.84 13.01
N THR A 341 6.58 -16.65 13.63
CA THR A 341 6.86 -16.57 15.07
C THR A 341 7.41 -15.20 15.46
N TRP A 342 8.33 -14.64 14.65
CA TRP A 342 8.89 -13.31 14.91
C TRP A 342 7.81 -12.20 14.85
N ASN A 343 6.91 -12.25 13.86
CA ASN A 343 5.79 -11.30 13.73
C ASN A 343 4.81 -11.43 14.89
N THR A 344 4.49 -12.66 15.32
CA THR A 344 3.62 -12.92 16.48
C THR A 344 4.21 -12.32 17.75
N LEU A 345 5.50 -12.60 18.03
CA LEU A 345 6.20 -12.01 19.17
C LEU A 345 6.27 -10.49 19.09
N GLN A 346 6.42 -9.92 17.88
CA GLN A 346 6.40 -8.46 17.69
C GLN A 346 5.05 -7.85 18.07
N GLU A 347 3.93 -8.49 17.70
CA GLU A 347 2.59 -8.04 18.08
C GLU A 347 2.39 -8.12 19.59
N GLU A 348 2.77 -9.23 20.22
CA GLU A 348 2.67 -9.42 21.68
C GLU A 348 3.53 -8.41 22.45
N ILE A 349 4.77 -8.15 22.01
CA ILE A 349 5.64 -7.14 22.62
C ILE A 349 5.00 -5.75 22.46
N SER A 350 4.50 -5.44 21.26
CA SER A 350 3.87 -4.14 21.00
C SER A 350 2.63 -3.92 21.87
N GLU A 351 1.86 -4.97 22.11
CA GLU A 351 0.72 -4.98 23.02
C GLU A 351 1.18 -4.66 24.47
N LEU A 352 2.17 -5.37 25.00
CA LEU A 352 2.69 -5.14 26.37
C LEU A 352 3.20 -3.71 26.59
N TYR A 353 3.77 -3.07 25.56
CA TYR A 353 4.24 -1.69 25.66
C TYR A 353 3.11 -0.67 25.57
N ASN A 354 2.14 -0.90 24.69
CA ASN A 354 1.17 0.11 24.26
C ASN A 354 -0.24 -0.10 24.80
N ARG A 355 -0.49 -1.19 25.55
CA ARG A 355 -1.78 -1.46 26.19
C ARG A 355 -2.23 -0.24 26.99
N ILE A 356 -3.48 0.13 26.78
CA ILE A 356 -4.18 1.12 27.58
C ILE A 356 -5.63 0.66 27.76
N PRO A 357 -6.34 1.19 28.77
CA PRO A 357 -7.76 0.95 28.87
C PRO A 357 -8.49 1.47 27.62
N VAL A 358 -9.57 0.79 27.27
CA VAL A 358 -10.54 1.27 26.29
C VAL A 358 -11.04 2.65 26.76
N SER A 359 -11.17 3.59 25.83
CA SER A 359 -11.50 4.98 26.16
C SER A 359 -12.79 5.12 26.96
N ASP A 360 -13.77 4.24 26.73
CA ASP A 360 -15.07 4.24 27.39
C ASP A 360 -15.04 3.62 28.80
N CYS A 361 -13.89 3.15 29.30
CA CYS A 361 -13.73 2.92 30.73
C CYS A 361 -13.90 4.22 31.53
N ASP A 362 -13.60 5.37 30.92
CA ASP A 362 -13.80 6.70 31.51
C ASP A 362 -15.18 7.29 31.14
N PRO A 363 -16.13 7.37 32.09
CA PRO A 363 -17.49 7.84 31.81
C PRO A 363 -17.62 9.37 31.71
N SER A 364 -16.53 10.14 31.85
CA SER A 364 -16.56 11.60 31.98
C SER A 364 -17.24 12.32 30.81
N ASN A 365 -17.19 11.75 29.61
CA ASN A 365 -17.81 12.31 28.40
C ASN A 365 -19.29 11.91 28.24
N TRP A 366 -19.80 10.92 28.97
CA TRP A 366 -21.14 10.37 28.74
C TRP A 366 -22.26 11.30 29.10
N SER A 367 -22.07 12.19 30.08
CA SER A 367 -23.02 13.26 30.44
C SER A 367 -23.39 14.16 29.25
N SER A 368 -22.57 14.20 28.20
CA SER A 368 -22.82 14.94 26.96
C SER A 368 -23.56 14.14 25.87
N LEU A 369 -23.67 12.81 26.03
CA LEU A 369 -24.36 11.94 25.09
C LEU A 369 -25.88 12.03 25.25
N SER A 370 -26.61 12.03 24.12
CA SER A 370 -28.06 11.86 24.14
C SER A 370 -28.46 10.48 24.65
N ASP A 371 -29.66 10.33 25.22
CA ASP A 371 -30.15 9.02 25.72
C ASP A 371 -30.14 7.94 24.63
N SER A 372 -30.46 8.30 23.38
CA SER A 372 -30.40 7.38 22.24
C SER A 372 -28.96 6.96 21.91
N ALA A 373 -27.99 7.88 22.02
CA ALA A 373 -26.58 7.56 21.78
C ALA A 373 -26.01 6.67 22.89
N LEU A 374 -26.38 6.90 24.15
CA LEU A 374 -25.95 6.09 25.29
C LEU A 374 -26.55 4.66 25.23
N LEU A 375 -27.81 4.53 24.80
CA LEU A 375 -28.42 3.21 24.58
C LEU A 375 -27.80 2.45 23.40
N ASN A 376 -27.40 3.15 22.33
CA ASN A 376 -26.65 2.53 21.23
C ASN A 376 -25.28 2.06 21.71
N LEU A 377 -24.54 2.90 22.44
CA LEU A 377 -23.25 2.54 23.02
C LEU A 377 -23.35 1.28 23.89
N LYS A 378 -24.40 1.19 24.72
CA LYS A 378 -24.70 -0.02 25.49
C LYS A 378 -24.88 -1.24 24.60
N SER A 379 -25.71 -1.12 23.57
CA SER A 379 -25.99 -2.20 22.61
C SER A 379 -24.73 -2.67 21.89
N ASP A 380 -23.83 -1.75 21.54
CA ASP A 380 -22.56 -2.06 20.86
C ASP A 380 -21.66 -2.89 21.77
N TYR A 381 -21.52 -2.50 23.05
CA TYR A 381 -20.72 -3.25 24.02
C TYR A 381 -21.36 -4.59 24.42
N GLU A 382 -22.69 -4.69 24.49
CA GLU A 382 -23.39 -5.97 24.67
C GLU A 382 -23.16 -6.92 23.48
N ALA A 383 -23.10 -6.37 22.25
CA ALA A 383 -22.79 -7.15 21.05
C ALA A 383 -21.34 -7.63 21.04
N GLN A 384 -20.37 -6.77 21.41
CA GLN A 384 -18.96 -7.15 21.53
C GLN A 384 -18.76 -8.25 22.57
N LYS A 385 -19.37 -8.10 23.76
CA LYS A 385 -19.39 -9.14 24.79
C LYS A 385 -19.86 -10.47 24.22
N LEU A 386 -21.01 -10.49 23.55
CA LEU A 386 -21.56 -11.72 22.95
C LEU A 386 -20.67 -12.29 21.84
N GLY A 387 -19.96 -11.42 21.10
CA GLY A 387 -18.96 -11.81 20.11
C GLY A 387 -17.85 -12.64 20.73
N TYR A 388 -17.22 -12.13 21.79
CA TYR A 388 -16.20 -12.85 22.55
C TYR A 388 -16.75 -14.17 23.12
N GLU A 389 -17.95 -14.15 23.71
CA GLU A 389 -18.58 -15.35 24.29
C GLU A 389 -18.86 -16.47 23.28
N LYS A 390 -18.95 -16.13 21.98
CA LYS A 390 -19.13 -17.10 20.88
C LYS A 390 -17.82 -17.60 20.27
N ILE A 391 -16.74 -16.83 20.41
CA ILE A 391 -15.39 -17.22 19.95
C ILE A 391 -14.82 -18.27 20.91
N TYR A 392 -14.96 -18.01 22.21
CA TYR A 392 -14.40 -18.85 23.27
C TYR A 392 -15.47 -19.82 23.79
N VAL A 393 -15.62 -20.97 23.12
CA VAL A 393 -16.59 -22.00 23.51
C VAL A 393 -15.93 -23.35 23.77
N ASP A 394 -16.50 -24.11 24.70
CA ASP A 394 -16.11 -25.50 24.97
C ASP A 394 -16.47 -26.45 23.80
N ASP A 395 -16.03 -27.71 23.90
CA ASP A 395 -16.33 -28.77 22.91
C ASP A 395 -17.85 -29.01 22.69
N GLU A 396 -18.70 -28.45 23.56
CA GLU A 396 -20.16 -28.56 23.55
C GLU A 396 -20.84 -27.27 23.05
N GLY A 397 -20.06 -26.24 22.71
CA GLY A 397 -20.51 -24.96 22.15
C GLY A 397 -21.00 -23.95 23.18
N ASN A 398 -20.69 -24.12 24.47
CA ASN A 398 -21.03 -23.17 25.54
C ASN A 398 -19.85 -22.23 25.82
N PHE A 399 -20.12 -20.99 26.22
CA PHE A 399 -19.08 -20.02 26.57
C PHE A 399 -18.12 -20.56 27.64
N ASP A 400 -16.84 -20.56 27.31
CA ASP A 400 -15.74 -20.99 28.17
C ASP A 400 -14.90 -19.77 28.61
N ILE A 401 -15.14 -19.34 29.84
CA ILE A 401 -14.43 -18.21 30.45
C ILE A 401 -12.96 -18.54 30.72
N GLU A 402 -12.60 -19.79 31.03
CA GLU A 402 -11.19 -20.15 31.27
C GLU A 402 -10.38 -20.07 29.97
N ALA A 403 -10.98 -20.44 28.84
CA ALA A 403 -10.39 -20.26 27.51
C ALA A 403 -10.24 -18.77 27.13
N LEU A 404 -11.24 -17.94 27.47
CA LEU A 404 -11.19 -16.50 27.24
C LEU A 404 -10.12 -15.83 28.12
N ASP A 405 -10.04 -16.16 29.40
CA ASP A 405 -9.09 -15.58 30.36
C ASP A 405 -7.64 -15.93 30.01
N ALA A 406 -7.43 -17.07 29.34
CA ALA A 406 -6.12 -17.47 28.81
C ALA A 406 -5.76 -16.80 27.47
N SER A 407 -6.66 -15.99 26.90
CA SER A 407 -6.51 -15.37 25.58
C SER A 407 -6.05 -13.92 25.65
N PRO A 408 -5.52 -13.35 24.54
CA PRO A 408 -5.21 -11.92 24.45
C PRO A 408 -6.44 -11.01 24.61
N ASP A 409 -7.66 -11.52 24.42
CA ASP A 409 -8.90 -10.75 24.47
C ASP A 409 -9.42 -10.53 25.90
N ALA A 410 -8.89 -11.26 26.89
CA ALA A 410 -9.36 -11.26 28.27
C ALA A 410 -9.50 -9.84 28.86
N ASN A 411 -8.44 -9.03 28.73
CA ASN A 411 -8.41 -7.68 29.28
C ASN A 411 -9.49 -6.78 28.68
N THR A 412 -9.73 -6.89 27.37
CA THR A 412 -10.76 -6.10 26.69
C THR A 412 -12.15 -6.55 27.13
N TYR A 413 -12.37 -7.86 27.21
CA TYR A 413 -13.64 -8.42 27.67
C TYR A 413 -13.96 -7.99 29.11
N HIS A 414 -13.00 -8.07 30.04
CA HIS A 414 -13.20 -7.66 31.43
C HIS A 414 -13.47 -6.16 31.57
N GLN A 415 -12.81 -5.31 30.78
CA GLN A 415 -13.15 -3.89 30.74
C GLN A 415 -14.61 -3.66 30.33
N ILE A 416 -15.09 -4.39 29.31
CA ILE A 416 -16.47 -4.31 28.84
C ILE A 416 -17.45 -4.76 29.93
N VAL A 417 -17.22 -5.93 30.53
CA VAL A 417 -18.18 -6.58 31.43
C VAL A 417 -18.15 -6.01 32.84
N ASP A 418 -16.97 -5.67 33.35
CA ASP A 418 -16.77 -5.31 34.76
C ASP A 418 -16.76 -3.79 34.98
N THR A 419 -16.49 -2.99 33.93
CA THR A 419 -16.41 -1.52 34.03
C THR A 419 -17.40 -0.81 33.12
N ILE A 420 -17.31 -0.99 31.79
CA ILE A 420 -18.04 -0.17 30.81
C ILE A 420 -19.55 -0.41 30.89
N LEU A 421 -20.02 -1.65 30.75
CA LEU A 421 -21.45 -1.96 30.80
C LEU A 421 -22.09 -1.58 32.14
N PRO A 422 -21.50 -1.90 33.31
CA PRO A 422 -22.00 -1.43 34.60
C PRO A 422 -22.06 0.09 34.72
N ASN A 423 -21.02 0.81 34.26
CA ASN A 423 -21.02 2.27 34.31
C ASN A 423 -22.09 2.88 33.39
N ILE A 424 -22.34 2.28 32.22
CA ILE A 424 -23.43 2.73 31.34
C ILE A 424 -24.79 2.55 32.05
N ASP A 425 -24.98 1.44 32.77
CA ASP A 425 -26.19 1.21 33.58
C ASP A 425 -26.34 2.23 34.71
N ILE A 426 -25.24 2.57 35.38
CA ILE A 426 -25.19 3.62 36.42
C ILE A 426 -25.61 4.98 35.82
N GLU A 427 -25.06 5.38 34.67
CA GLU A 427 -25.43 6.64 34.01
C GLU A 427 -26.91 6.68 33.61
N ILE A 428 -27.44 5.58 33.05
CA ILE A 428 -28.87 5.47 32.69
C ILE A 428 -29.75 5.62 33.94
N ASN A 429 -29.39 4.95 35.04
CA ASN A 429 -30.13 5.04 36.29
C ASN A 429 -30.06 6.45 36.91
N ASN A 430 -28.87 7.05 36.91
CA ASN A 430 -28.62 8.39 37.44
C ASN A 430 -29.44 9.47 36.71
N ARG A 431 -29.59 9.36 35.38
CA ARG A 431 -30.48 10.25 34.59
C ARG A 431 -31.95 10.18 34.99
N GLY A 432 -32.38 9.06 35.57
CA GLY A 432 -33.76 8.82 36.00
C GLY A 432 -34.11 9.36 37.39
N LEU A 433 -33.14 9.90 38.15
CA LEU A 433 -33.34 10.32 39.55
C LEU A 433 -33.94 11.74 39.66
N GLU A 434 -34.85 11.92 40.62
CA GLU A 434 -35.49 13.23 40.90
C GLU A 434 -34.62 14.18 41.75
N SER A 435 -33.57 13.66 42.41
CA SER A 435 -32.68 14.42 43.29
C SER A 435 -31.22 14.02 43.12
N SER A 436 -30.32 15.00 43.21
CA SER A 436 -28.86 14.80 43.13
C SER A 436 -28.24 14.19 44.38
N LEU A 437 -29.04 13.82 45.39
CA LEU A 437 -28.56 13.21 46.65
C LEU A 437 -28.51 11.68 46.60
N ASP A 438 -29.08 11.07 45.55
CA ASP A 438 -29.19 9.61 45.39
C ASP A 438 -28.37 9.09 44.19
N ILE A 439 -27.45 9.91 43.65
CA ILE A 439 -26.59 9.54 42.51
C ILE A 439 -25.65 8.42 42.94
N GLU A 440 -25.60 7.35 42.14
CA GLU A 440 -24.65 6.26 42.28
C GLU A 440 -23.32 6.64 41.60
N ASP A 441 -22.21 6.46 42.32
CA ASP A 441 -20.87 6.76 41.80
C ASP A 441 -20.44 5.71 40.77
N TYR A 442 -19.69 6.15 39.76
CA TYR A 442 -19.13 5.24 38.75
C TYR A 442 -18.07 4.31 39.34
N ILE A 443 -17.96 3.12 38.76
CA ILE A 443 -16.87 2.18 39.01
C ILE A 443 -15.59 2.76 38.41
N ASP A 444 -14.63 3.09 39.27
CA ASP A 444 -13.37 3.76 38.91
C ASP A 444 -12.13 2.87 39.17
N ASN A 445 -12.35 1.59 39.52
CA ASN A 445 -11.29 0.62 39.79
C ASN A 445 -10.30 0.47 38.64
N TYR A 446 -10.72 0.72 37.39
CA TYR A 446 -9.88 0.73 36.20
C TYR A 446 -8.72 1.75 36.28
N TYR A 447 -8.76 2.74 37.17
CA TYR A 447 -7.61 3.64 37.40
C TYR A 447 -6.43 2.93 38.10
N THR A 448 -6.69 1.85 38.81
CA THR A 448 -5.71 1.07 39.59
C THR A 448 -5.69 -0.41 39.23
N ASP A 449 -6.53 -0.85 38.29
CA ASP A 449 -6.42 -2.17 37.67
C ASP A 449 -5.27 -2.15 36.66
N TRP A 450 -4.08 -2.49 37.15
CA TRP A 450 -2.86 -2.38 36.37
C TRP A 450 -2.79 -3.34 35.18
N ASP A 451 -3.69 -4.33 35.12
CA ASP A 451 -3.75 -5.25 33.99
C ASP A 451 -4.20 -4.60 32.69
N TYR A 452 -4.90 -3.46 32.78
CA TYR A 452 -5.34 -2.69 31.61
C TYR A 452 -4.24 -1.77 31.04
N TYR A 453 -3.06 -1.73 31.64
CA TYR A 453 -2.01 -0.78 31.28
C TYR A 453 -0.72 -1.47 30.84
N GLY A 454 -0.12 -0.92 29.80
CA GLY A 454 1.17 -1.33 29.26
C GLY A 454 2.32 -0.54 29.89
N ILE A 455 3.54 -0.95 29.56
CA ILE A 455 4.79 -0.39 30.12
C ILE A 455 4.84 1.13 29.99
N ASN A 456 4.45 1.68 28.83
CA ASN A 456 4.53 3.12 28.57
C ASN A 456 3.63 3.92 29.53
N GLU A 457 2.38 3.49 29.68
CA GLU A 457 1.39 4.19 30.52
C GLU A 457 1.67 3.98 32.01
N LEU A 458 2.06 2.76 32.42
CA LEU A 458 2.50 2.50 33.79
C LEU A 458 3.73 3.34 34.17
N THR A 459 4.67 3.56 33.25
CA THR A 459 5.83 4.43 33.50
C THR A 459 5.41 5.88 33.73
N ILE A 460 4.46 6.39 32.92
CA ILE A 460 3.92 7.74 33.07
C ILE A 460 3.22 7.90 34.43
N ARG A 461 2.39 6.93 34.79
CA ARG A 461 1.65 6.94 36.07
C ARG A 461 2.58 6.85 37.26
N LEU A 462 3.59 5.99 37.21
CA LEU A 462 4.60 5.89 38.26
C LEU A 462 5.34 7.22 38.47
N GLN A 463 5.65 7.93 37.38
CA GLN A 463 6.26 9.27 37.47
C GLN A 463 5.30 10.29 38.10
N SER A 464 4.01 10.26 37.75
CA SER A 464 2.98 11.10 38.38
C SER A 464 2.91 10.86 39.89
N TYR A 465 2.89 9.60 40.33
CA TYR A 465 2.94 9.24 41.75
C TYR A 465 4.22 9.73 42.43
N GLN A 466 5.37 9.60 41.76
CA GLN A 466 6.65 10.08 42.27
C GLN A 466 6.66 11.60 42.46
N ASP A 467 6.06 12.35 41.56
CA ASP A 467 5.95 13.81 41.62
C ASP A 467 5.02 14.25 42.76
N ILE A 468 3.87 13.58 42.94
CA ILE A 468 2.96 13.82 44.07
C ILE A 468 3.66 13.53 45.40
N VAL A 469 4.35 12.40 45.53
CA VAL A 469 5.11 12.03 46.72
C VAL A 469 6.19 13.07 47.03
N ASN A 470 6.92 13.55 46.01
CA ASN A 470 7.95 14.58 46.18
C ASN A 470 7.36 15.93 46.61
N LEU A 471 6.21 16.31 46.05
CA LEU A 471 5.48 17.52 46.42
C LEU A 471 5.01 17.47 47.87
N LEU A 472 4.34 16.38 48.27
CA LEU A 472 3.83 16.22 49.63
C LEU A 472 4.95 16.11 50.67
N LYS A 473 6.07 15.47 50.31
CA LYS A 473 7.27 15.41 51.15
C LYS A 473 7.93 16.76 51.38
N LYS A 474 7.87 17.67 50.39
CA LYS A 474 8.40 19.04 50.53
C LYS A 474 7.69 19.80 51.65
N ASP A 475 6.41 19.55 51.83
CA ASP A 475 5.57 20.16 52.87
C ASP A 475 5.51 19.33 54.17
N HIS A 476 6.36 18.30 54.27
CA HIS A 476 6.57 17.43 55.43
C HIS A 476 5.39 16.50 55.79
N TYR A 477 4.56 16.15 54.81
CA TYR A 477 3.51 15.12 54.98
C TYR A 477 4.07 13.68 54.99
N ASP A 478 5.38 13.50 54.87
CA ASP A 478 6.05 12.21 55.08
C ASP A 478 6.21 11.85 56.57
N LEU A 479 6.00 12.81 57.48
CA LEU A 479 6.03 12.62 58.92
C LEU A 479 4.66 12.20 59.46
N THR A 480 4.65 11.46 60.58
CA THR A 480 3.41 11.25 61.32
C THR A 480 2.95 12.56 61.98
N TRP A 481 1.65 12.67 62.27
CA TRP A 481 1.09 13.85 62.92
C TRP A 481 1.79 14.20 64.25
N GLU A 482 2.14 13.19 65.04
CA GLU A 482 2.86 13.36 66.31
C GLU A 482 4.25 13.97 66.09
N GLU A 483 5.00 13.47 65.11
CA GLU A 483 6.34 13.96 64.76
C GLU A 483 6.30 15.38 64.17
N TYR A 484 5.31 15.67 63.32
CA TYR A 484 5.11 17.01 62.75
C TYR A 484 4.82 18.04 63.86
N GLN A 485 3.95 17.69 64.81
CA GLN A 485 3.63 18.55 65.95
C GLN A 485 4.83 18.83 66.85
N GLU A 486 5.71 17.84 67.07
CA GLU A 486 6.93 18.04 67.84
C GLU A 486 7.89 19.00 67.12
N LYS A 487 8.09 18.83 65.81
CA LYS A 487 8.96 19.71 65.02
C LYS A 487 8.42 21.13 64.86
N SER A 488 7.10 21.30 64.77
CA SER A 488 6.46 22.61 64.75
C SER A 488 6.67 23.41 66.04
N LYS A 489 6.83 22.74 67.19
CA LYS A 489 7.21 23.40 68.46
C LYS A 489 8.67 23.87 68.48
N GLU A 490 9.54 23.23 67.70
CA GLU A 490 10.97 23.55 67.62
C GLU A 490 11.27 24.66 66.60
N ASP A 491 10.61 24.65 65.44
CA ASP A 491 10.85 25.60 64.35
C ASP A 491 9.56 25.89 63.55
N ILE A 492 8.83 26.91 64.00
CA ILE A 492 7.55 27.34 63.43
C ILE A 492 7.69 27.89 61.99
N GLU A 493 8.83 28.48 61.63
CA GLU A 493 9.05 29.01 60.27
C GLU A 493 9.21 27.88 59.25
N LYS A 494 9.79 26.76 59.66
CA LYS A 494 9.99 25.58 58.82
C LYS A 494 8.81 24.59 58.85
N TYR A 495 8.10 24.49 59.97
CA TYR A 495 6.93 23.62 60.14
C TYR A 495 5.74 24.46 60.66
N PRO A 496 4.98 25.10 59.75
CA PRO A 496 3.85 25.95 60.11
C PRO A 496 2.78 25.20 60.91
N VAL A 497 2.06 25.90 61.79
CA VAL A 497 0.98 25.29 62.58
C VAL A 497 -0.19 24.89 61.67
N GLN A 498 -0.55 23.60 61.65
CA GLN A 498 -1.66 23.04 60.87
C GLN A 498 -2.75 22.42 61.78
N THR A 499 -3.88 22.03 61.20
CA THR A 499 -4.98 21.28 61.85
C THR A 499 -4.82 19.78 61.63
N SER A 500 -5.23 18.94 62.59
CA SER A 500 -5.15 17.46 62.49
C SER A 500 -5.79 16.96 61.20
N ASP A 501 -7.05 17.34 60.97
CA ASP A 501 -7.85 16.84 59.85
C ASP A 501 -7.19 17.12 58.49
N GLY A 502 -6.80 18.36 58.24
CA GLY A 502 -6.14 18.73 56.98
C GLY A 502 -4.74 18.14 56.78
N PHE A 503 -4.03 17.81 57.87
CA PHE A 503 -2.73 17.14 57.79
C PHE A 503 -2.92 15.64 57.52
N GLU A 504 -3.84 15.00 58.23
CA GLU A 504 -4.15 13.56 58.08
C GLU A 504 -4.62 13.24 56.67
N ASP A 505 -5.46 14.08 56.06
CA ASP A 505 -5.89 13.91 54.66
C ASP A 505 -4.70 13.89 53.69
N LYS A 506 -3.77 14.84 53.84
CA LYS A 506 -2.59 14.96 52.98
C LYS A 506 -1.52 13.91 53.28
N HIS A 507 -1.42 13.47 54.53
CA HIS A 507 -0.58 12.34 54.93
C HIS A 507 -1.10 11.01 54.35
N ASN A 508 -2.42 10.79 54.36
CA ASN A 508 -3.03 9.61 53.75
C ASN A 508 -2.86 9.63 52.22
N GLU A 509 -2.98 10.80 51.58
CA GLU A 509 -2.64 10.98 50.17
C GLU A 509 -1.17 10.64 49.90
N TYR A 510 -0.25 11.08 50.78
CA TYR A 510 1.17 10.70 50.70
C TYR A 510 1.37 9.19 50.79
N ILE A 511 0.77 8.52 51.78
CA ILE A 511 0.89 7.06 51.96
C ILE A 511 0.36 6.32 50.72
N LYS A 512 -0.84 6.65 50.25
CA LYS A 512 -1.45 5.98 49.08
C LYS A 512 -0.58 6.10 47.83
N ASN A 513 -0.02 7.27 47.56
CA ASN A 513 0.86 7.47 46.41
C ASN A 513 2.26 6.85 46.62
N ALA A 514 2.76 6.81 47.85
CA ALA A 514 4.03 6.16 48.18
C ALA A 514 3.94 4.63 48.05
N GLU A 515 2.81 4.02 48.40
CA GLU A 515 2.55 2.59 48.19
C GLU A 515 2.60 2.22 46.70
N GLN A 516 2.20 3.12 45.80
CA GLN A 516 2.29 2.90 44.35
C GLN A 516 3.73 2.82 43.82
N LEU A 517 4.71 3.32 44.58
CA LEU A 517 6.13 3.28 44.25
C LEU A 517 6.84 2.01 44.75
N ASP A 518 6.16 1.16 45.53
CA ASP A 518 6.73 -0.05 46.12
C ASP A 518 6.65 -1.24 45.17
N ASP A 519 7.77 -1.61 44.55
CA ASP A 519 7.88 -2.73 43.59
C ASP A 519 7.71 -4.12 44.22
N SER A 520 7.49 -4.20 45.54
CA SER A 520 7.21 -5.43 46.29
C SER A 520 5.74 -5.57 46.68
N ASN A 521 4.94 -4.52 46.51
CA ASN A 521 3.49 -4.55 46.75
C ASN A 521 2.75 -4.96 45.47
N ILE A 522 2.03 -6.09 45.51
CA ILE A 522 1.35 -6.66 44.33
C ILE A 522 0.30 -5.72 43.71
N ASP A 523 -0.30 -4.85 44.52
CA ASP A 523 -1.33 -3.91 44.08
C ASP A 523 -0.76 -2.56 43.60
N SER A 524 0.58 -2.42 43.54
CA SER A 524 1.24 -1.17 43.17
C SER A 524 1.52 -1.04 41.66
N CYS A 525 1.50 0.20 41.18
CA CYS A 525 1.93 0.55 39.84
C CYS A 525 3.39 0.11 39.57
N ALA A 526 4.28 0.22 40.56
CA ALA A 526 5.68 -0.19 40.44
C ALA A 526 5.84 -1.72 40.25
N TYR A 527 5.05 -2.51 40.97
CA TYR A 527 5.05 -3.97 40.83
C TYR A 527 4.51 -4.39 39.46
N ALA A 528 3.38 -3.81 39.03
CA ALA A 528 2.81 -4.10 37.72
C ALA A 528 3.75 -3.72 36.57
N LEU A 529 4.41 -2.55 36.64
CA LEU A 529 5.42 -2.13 35.67
C LEU A 529 6.56 -3.15 35.57
N LYS A 530 7.04 -3.63 36.72
CA LYS A 530 8.12 -4.64 36.80
C LYS A 530 7.69 -5.98 36.19
N GLN A 531 6.46 -6.43 36.43
CA GLN A 531 5.92 -7.64 35.79
C GLN A 531 5.86 -7.50 34.28
N ARG A 532 5.24 -6.42 33.76
CA ARG A 532 5.13 -6.17 32.33
C ARG A 532 6.49 -6.03 31.64
N GLN A 533 7.46 -5.37 32.28
CA GLN A 533 8.85 -5.32 31.81
C GLN A 533 9.48 -6.71 31.74
N THR A 534 9.28 -7.55 32.76
CA THR A 534 9.79 -8.92 32.77
C THR A 534 9.16 -9.77 31.66
N GLU A 535 7.84 -9.65 31.45
CA GLU A 535 7.13 -10.33 30.35
C GLU A 535 7.67 -9.89 28.98
N ALA A 536 7.85 -8.58 28.78
CA ALA A 536 8.40 -8.02 27.55
C ALA A 536 9.84 -8.45 27.31
N ASP A 537 10.69 -8.46 28.35
CA ASP A 537 12.09 -8.91 28.27
C ASP A 537 12.17 -10.38 27.85
N ILE A 538 11.34 -11.26 28.43
CA ILE A 538 11.28 -12.69 28.04
C ILE A 538 10.89 -12.85 26.57
N LYS A 539 9.86 -12.13 26.11
CA LYS A 539 9.43 -12.19 24.71
C LYS A 539 10.47 -11.58 23.76
N GLN A 540 11.17 -10.54 24.18
CA GLN A 540 12.26 -9.94 23.41
C GLN A 540 13.44 -10.90 23.27
N GLU A 541 13.82 -11.61 24.34
CA GLU A 541 14.85 -12.66 24.28
C GLU A 541 14.47 -13.79 23.31
N GLN A 542 13.20 -14.24 23.34
CA GLN A 542 12.68 -15.22 22.38
C GLN A 542 12.71 -14.69 20.94
N GLN A 543 12.31 -13.43 20.75
CA GLN A 543 12.31 -12.79 19.45
C GLN A 543 13.74 -12.65 18.89
N ASP A 544 14.71 -12.31 19.73
CA ASP A 544 16.13 -12.19 19.39
C ASP A 544 16.73 -13.57 19.02
N GLU A 545 16.34 -14.64 19.70
CA GLU A 545 16.72 -16.01 19.35
C GLU A 545 16.17 -16.39 17.98
N VAL A 546 14.88 -16.17 17.73
CA VAL A 546 14.23 -16.45 16.44
C VAL A 546 14.90 -15.62 15.34
N ASN A 547 15.20 -14.34 15.58
CA ASN A 547 15.88 -13.48 14.61
C ASN A 547 17.31 -13.93 14.32
N SER A 548 18.03 -14.45 15.34
CA SER A 548 19.34 -15.06 15.17
C SER A 548 19.27 -16.31 14.29
N ASN A 549 18.26 -17.15 14.51
CA ASN A 549 18.00 -18.33 13.68
C ASN A 549 17.66 -17.96 12.24
N ARG A 550 16.80 -16.95 12.02
CA ARG A 550 16.50 -16.37 10.69
C ARG A 550 17.78 -15.90 10.00
N SER A 551 18.57 -15.09 10.69
CA SER A 551 19.81 -14.52 10.15
C SER A 551 20.83 -15.60 9.77
N SER A 552 20.99 -16.62 10.61
CA SER A 552 21.87 -17.76 10.31
C SER A 552 21.38 -18.55 9.09
N LEU A 553 20.07 -18.78 8.99
CA LEU A 553 19.47 -19.52 7.88
C LEU A 553 19.56 -18.74 6.57
N ALA A 554 19.27 -17.44 6.59
CA ALA A 554 19.43 -16.52 5.45
C ALA A 554 20.87 -16.53 4.90
N GLN A 555 21.88 -16.48 5.79
CA GLN A 555 23.29 -16.59 5.38
C GLN A 555 23.61 -17.92 4.69
N LYS A 556 22.98 -19.03 5.11
CA LYS A 556 23.16 -20.33 4.45
C LYS A 556 22.41 -20.39 3.11
N MET A 557 21.33 -19.63 2.96
CA MET A 557 20.56 -19.55 1.73
C MET A 557 21.22 -18.67 0.66
N ASP A 558 22.09 -17.72 1.03
CA ASP A 558 22.89 -16.97 0.05
C ASP A 558 24.08 -17.82 -0.45
N MET A 559 24.13 -18.02 -1.77
CA MET A 559 25.17 -18.79 -2.46
C MET A 559 26.60 -18.29 -2.18
N LYS A 560 26.79 -17.00 -1.92
CA LYS A 560 28.11 -16.41 -1.61
C LYS A 560 28.62 -16.77 -0.22
N THR A 561 27.71 -17.01 0.72
CA THR A 561 28.01 -17.30 2.12
C THR A 561 27.72 -18.76 2.50
N TRP A 562 27.15 -19.55 1.60
CA TRP A 562 26.92 -20.97 1.78
C TRP A 562 28.24 -21.73 2.00
N GLN A 563 28.30 -22.50 3.09
CA GLN A 563 29.51 -23.20 3.53
C GLN A 563 29.55 -24.68 3.16
N GLY A 564 28.54 -25.18 2.43
CA GLY A 564 28.40 -26.60 2.10
C GLY A 564 27.52 -27.37 3.09
N GLN A 565 27.38 -28.67 2.86
CA GLN A 565 26.68 -29.62 3.74
C GLN A 565 27.67 -30.69 4.22
N GLU A 566 28.12 -30.60 5.47
CA GLU A 566 29.14 -31.51 6.06
C GLU A 566 28.74 -32.99 5.99
N THR A 567 27.45 -33.28 5.93
CA THR A 567 26.90 -34.64 5.82
C THR A 567 27.15 -35.30 4.45
N LEU A 568 27.52 -34.55 3.42
CA LEU A 568 27.77 -35.06 2.07
C LEU A 568 29.25 -35.42 1.88
N GLN A 569 29.53 -36.62 1.37
CA GLN A 569 30.89 -37.04 0.99
C GLN A 569 31.21 -36.64 -0.47
N SER A 570 31.08 -35.34 -0.78
CA SER A 570 31.30 -34.79 -2.13
C SER A 570 31.88 -33.38 -2.09
N GLU A 571 32.15 -32.76 -3.25
CA GLU A 571 32.57 -31.35 -3.33
C GLU A 571 31.58 -30.39 -2.64
N ALA A 572 30.30 -30.79 -2.52
CA ALA A 572 29.25 -30.07 -1.80
C ALA A 572 29.42 -30.04 -0.27
N SER A 573 30.46 -30.70 0.29
CA SER A 573 30.84 -30.55 1.70
C SER A 573 31.43 -29.19 2.05
N THR A 574 31.78 -28.39 1.03
CA THR A 574 32.37 -27.06 1.18
C THR A 574 31.62 -26.02 0.36
N GLY A 575 31.78 -24.75 0.75
CA GLY A 575 31.19 -23.61 0.05
C GLY A 575 31.75 -23.37 -1.36
N PHE A 576 31.12 -22.46 -2.10
CA PHE A 576 31.59 -22.05 -3.42
C PHE A 576 32.89 -21.24 -3.32
N THR A 577 33.83 -21.52 -4.21
CA THR A 577 35.01 -20.68 -4.44
C THR A 577 34.63 -19.50 -5.33
N GLN A 578 35.43 -18.43 -5.31
CA GLN A 578 35.19 -17.27 -6.18
C GLN A 578 35.11 -17.67 -7.66
N LYS A 579 35.96 -18.59 -8.11
CA LYS A 579 35.92 -19.08 -9.50
C LYS A 579 34.59 -19.75 -9.85
N GLU A 580 34.04 -20.55 -8.94
CA GLU A 580 32.75 -21.24 -9.17
C GLU A 580 31.58 -20.23 -9.17
N LEU A 581 31.64 -19.19 -8.33
CA LEU A 581 30.69 -18.07 -8.36
C LEU A 581 30.78 -17.28 -9.67
N ASP A 582 32.00 -17.04 -10.17
CA ASP A 582 32.24 -16.37 -11.45
C ASP A 582 31.67 -17.21 -12.61
N GLU A 583 31.88 -18.53 -12.61
CA GLU A 583 31.28 -19.47 -13.58
C GLU A 583 29.75 -19.34 -13.61
N ILE A 584 29.11 -19.34 -12.44
CA ILE A 584 27.65 -19.18 -12.32
C ILE A 584 27.20 -17.80 -12.83
N SER A 585 27.93 -16.74 -12.50
CA SER A 585 27.55 -15.36 -12.83
C SER A 585 27.38 -15.12 -14.34
N HIS A 586 28.11 -15.86 -15.18
CA HIS A 586 27.99 -15.77 -16.65
C HIS A 586 26.73 -16.42 -17.23
N ILE A 587 26.02 -17.21 -16.42
CA ILE A 587 24.75 -17.85 -16.80
C ILE A 587 23.56 -17.09 -16.18
N ILE A 588 23.82 -16.19 -15.24
CA ILE A 588 22.78 -15.34 -14.63
C ILE A 588 22.26 -14.34 -15.65
N ASN A 589 21.00 -14.51 -16.05
CA ASN A 589 20.22 -13.52 -16.76
C ASN A 589 19.01 -13.16 -15.92
N GLN A 590 18.86 -11.87 -15.61
CA GLN A 590 17.88 -11.39 -14.64
C GLN A 590 16.72 -10.67 -15.32
N SER A 591 15.50 -10.93 -14.84
CA SER A 591 14.31 -10.14 -15.13
C SER A 591 13.56 -9.74 -13.86
N THR A 592 12.60 -8.83 -13.98
CA THR A 592 11.64 -8.51 -12.91
C THR A 592 10.38 -9.35 -13.12
N TYR A 593 9.94 -10.04 -12.08
CA TYR A 593 8.70 -10.79 -12.04
C TYR A 593 7.68 -10.02 -11.20
N VAL A 594 6.53 -9.72 -11.78
CA VAL A 594 5.43 -9.01 -11.12
C VAL A 594 4.15 -9.84 -11.22
N ASN A 595 3.51 -10.08 -10.09
CA ASN A 595 2.17 -10.67 -10.03
C ASN A 595 1.25 -9.77 -9.19
N GLU A 596 0.63 -8.79 -9.84
CA GLU A 596 -0.27 -7.80 -9.21
C GLU A 596 -1.50 -8.42 -8.53
N ASN A 597 -1.82 -9.68 -8.87
CA ASN A 597 -2.97 -10.39 -8.29
C ASN A 597 -2.64 -11.11 -6.97
N ILE A 598 -1.37 -11.16 -6.56
CA ILE A 598 -0.96 -11.62 -5.23
C ILE A 598 -0.50 -10.40 -4.42
N PHE A 599 -1.34 -9.95 -3.51
CA PHE A 599 -1.13 -8.79 -2.63
C PHE A 599 -1.68 -9.11 -1.24
N VAL A 600 -1.49 -8.19 -0.29
CA VAL A 600 -2.04 -8.29 1.07
C VAL A 600 -3.20 -7.31 1.21
N SER A 601 -4.36 -7.78 1.68
CA SER A 601 -5.50 -6.88 1.95
C SER A 601 -5.31 -6.08 3.25
N SER A 602 -5.98 -4.94 3.40
CA SER A 602 -5.87 -4.08 4.59
C SER A 602 -6.39 -4.72 5.90
N THR A 603 -7.02 -5.89 5.80
CA THR A 603 -7.61 -6.64 6.92
C THR A 603 -6.79 -7.85 7.36
N GLU A 604 -5.72 -8.19 6.64
CA GLU A 604 -4.87 -9.35 6.92
C GLU A 604 -3.87 -9.09 8.05
N GLY A 605 -3.66 -10.10 8.90
CA GLY A 605 -2.65 -10.07 9.96
C GLY A 605 -1.22 -10.19 9.40
N LEU A 606 -0.21 -9.92 10.24
CA LEU A 606 1.20 -10.06 9.84
C LEU A 606 1.56 -11.50 9.43
N THR A 607 0.81 -12.49 9.89
CA THR A 607 0.97 -13.91 9.57
C THR A 607 0.41 -14.26 8.18
N ASP A 608 -0.70 -13.64 7.79
CA ASP A 608 -1.34 -13.81 6.48
C ASP A 608 -0.48 -13.21 5.36
N THR A 609 0.20 -12.10 5.65
CA THR A 609 1.21 -11.52 4.76
C THR A 609 2.26 -12.56 4.35
N ILE A 610 2.77 -13.36 5.29
CA ILE A 610 3.78 -14.39 5.00
C ILE A 610 3.21 -15.49 4.09
N LEU A 611 1.94 -15.84 4.25
CA LEU A 611 1.27 -16.81 3.38
C LEU A 611 1.18 -16.29 1.94
N MET A 612 0.87 -15.00 1.76
CA MET A 612 0.88 -14.37 0.43
C MET A 612 2.29 -14.30 -0.16
N GLN A 613 3.32 -13.98 0.65
CA GLN A 613 4.72 -14.03 0.22
C GLN A 613 5.14 -15.44 -0.20
N GLN A 614 4.69 -16.47 0.52
CA GLN A 614 4.93 -17.86 0.16
C GLN A 614 4.31 -18.19 -1.20
N LYS A 615 3.01 -17.90 -1.39
CA LYS A 615 2.30 -18.15 -2.66
C LYS A 615 2.98 -17.43 -3.83
N LEU A 616 3.39 -16.18 -3.62
CA LEU A 616 4.13 -15.39 -4.61
C LEU A 616 5.48 -16.02 -4.95
N CYS A 617 6.24 -16.47 -3.93
CA CYS A 617 7.54 -17.10 -4.10
C CYS A 617 7.44 -18.42 -4.87
N GLU A 618 6.50 -19.29 -4.51
CA GLU A 618 6.27 -20.59 -5.18
C GLU A 618 5.88 -20.40 -6.63
N THR A 619 4.93 -19.50 -6.90
CA THR A 619 4.50 -19.17 -8.28
C THR A 619 5.68 -18.64 -9.10
N ALA A 620 6.47 -17.71 -8.53
CA ALA A 620 7.63 -17.16 -9.21
C ALA A 620 8.76 -18.19 -9.44
N LEU A 621 8.93 -19.18 -8.55
CA LEU A 621 9.89 -20.28 -8.71
C LEU A 621 9.51 -21.19 -9.88
N ASP A 622 8.23 -21.57 -9.98
CA ASP A 622 7.72 -22.40 -11.07
C ASP A 622 7.90 -21.71 -12.42
N ASP A 623 7.56 -20.42 -12.50
CA ASP A 623 7.73 -19.61 -13.70
C ASP A 623 9.21 -19.48 -14.05
N LEU A 624 10.07 -19.15 -13.08
CA LEU A 624 11.51 -19.00 -13.30
C LEU A 624 12.16 -20.28 -13.82
N SER A 625 11.74 -21.43 -13.31
CA SER A 625 12.25 -22.72 -13.73
C SER A 625 11.99 -22.98 -15.22
N ALA A 626 10.83 -22.56 -15.72
CA ALA A 626 10.48 -22.68 -17.13
C ALA A 626 11.16 -21.63 -18.02
N TYR A 627 11.30 -20.38 -17.56
CA TYR A 627 12.09 -19.35 -18.25
C TYR A 627 13.60 -19.60 -18.20
N SER A 628 14.07 -20.44 -17.27
CA SER A 628 15.48 -20.78 -17.15
C SER A 628 16.00 -21.61 -18.31
N ILE A 629 15.20 -22.11 -19.25
CA ILE A 629 15.70 -22.86 -20.42
C ILE A 629 15.21 -22.27 -21.74
N PRO A 630 15.96 -22.48 -22.85
CA PRO A 630 15.53 -22.01 -24.18
C PRO A 630 14.16 -22.54 -24.57
N GLN A 631 13.29 -21.63 -25.03
CA GLN A 631 11.94 -21.96 -25.45
C GLN A 631 11.91 -22.24 -26.95
N ALA A 632 11.37 -23.37 -27.40
CA ALA A 632 11.34 -23.73 -28.83
C ALA A 632 9.91 -23.84 -29.36
N THR A 633 9.58 -23.06 -30.39
CA THR A 633 8.35 -23.23 -31.16
C THR A 633 8.59 -24.20 -32.30
N TYR A 634 7.71 -25.19 -32.43
CA TYR A 634 7.76 -26.18 -33.51
C TYR A 634 6.64 -25.92 -34.50
N THR A 635 6.99 -25.77 -35.78
CA THR A 635 6.03 -25.60 -36.87
C THR A 635 6.27 -26.67 -37.92
N THR A 636 5.21 -27.35 -38.34
CA THR A 636 5.28 -28.37 -39.39
C THR A 636 4.28 -28.09 -40.49
N THR A 637 4.71 -28.28 -41.74
CA THR A 637 3.79 -28.39 -42.88
C THR A 637 3.60 -29.87 -43.20
N MET A 638 2.40 -30.25 -43.60
CA MET A 638 2.06 -31.66 -43.85
C MET A 638 0.99 -31.81 -44.93
N ASN A 639 0.89 -33.03 -45.47
CA ASN A 639 -0.24 -33.38 -46.32
C ASN A 639 -1.54 -33.30 -45.52
N ASN A 640 -2.57 -32.74 -46.13
CA ASN A 640 -3.83 -32.48 -45.46
C ASN A 640 -4.53 -33.79 -45.10
N ILE A 641 -4.45 -34.20 -43.84
CA ILE A 641 -5.08 -35.43 -43.35
C ILE A 641 -6.60 -35.41 -43.44
N LEU A 642 -7.20 -34.22 -43.45
CA LEU A 642 -8.64 -34.06 -43.59
C LEU A 642 -9.10 -34.37 -45.02
N SER A 643 -8.20 -34.48 -45.99
CA SER A 643 -8.49 -34.88 -47.37
C SER A 643 -8.49 -36.40 -47.58
N ALA A 644 -7.80 -37.15 -46.70
CA ALA A 644 -7.49 -38.55 -46.89
C ALA A 644 -8.59 -39.48 -46.33
N PHE A 645 -8.95 -40.50 -47.11
CA PHE A 645 -9.94 -41.50 -46.71
C PHE A 645 -9.43 -42.40 -45.57
N GLY A 646 -10.25 -42.62 -44.54
CA GLY A 646 -9.92 -43.50 -43.41
C GLY A 646 -9.16 -42.85 -42.25
N ASN A 647 -8.87 -41.54 -42.33
CA ASN A 647 -8.14 -40.79 -41.32
C ASN A 647 -9.05 -40.06 -40.31
N GLU A 648 -10.35 -40.36 -40.27
CA GLU A 648 -11.32 -39.64 -39.42
C GLU A 648 -10.97 -39.69 -37.94
N MET A 649 -10.47 -40.84 -37.47
CA MET A 649 -10.07 -41.02 -36.07
C MET A 649 -8.83 -40.17 -35.75
N HIS A 650 -7.84 -40.15 -36.64
CA HIS A 650 -6.63 -39.34 -36.49
C HIS A 650 -6.92 -37.84 -36.58
N ALA A 651 -7.86 -37.44 -37.45
CA ALA A 651 -8.31 -36.06 -37.55
C ALA A 651 -9.12 -35.59 -36.33
N HIS A 652 -9.77 -36.51 -35.62
CA HIS A 652 -10.45 -36.20 -34.36
C HIS A 652 -9.43 -35.97 -33.23
N ASP A 653 -8.37 -36.77 -33.19
CA ASP A 653 -7.29 -36.65 -32.21
C ASP A 653 -6.39 -35.44 -32.46
N LEU A 654 -6.35 -34.94 -33.70
CA LEU A 654 -5.73 -33.66 -34.07
C LEU A 654 -6.62 -32.47 -33.66
N TYR A 655 -6.83 -32.32 -32.36
CA TYR A 655 -7.62 -31.27 -31.74
C TYR A 655 -6.72 -30.33 -30.93
N TYR A 656 -7.13 -29.07 -30.79
CA TYR A 656 -6.42 -28.09 -29.98
C TYR A 656 -6.24 -28.60 -28.55
N GLY A 657 -5.08 -28.34 -27.96
CA GLY A 657 -4.77 -28.79 -26.61
C GLY A 657 -4.33 -30.25 -26.50
N ASN A 658 -4.58 -31.12 -27.48
CA ASN A 658 -4.11 -32.50 -27.43
C ASN A 658 -2.61 -32.62 -27.64
N PHE A 659 -2.00 -33.62 -27.01
CA PHE A 659 -0.61 -33.97 -27.24
C PHE A 659 -0.47 -34.98 -28.38
N ILE A 660 0.48 -34.71 -29.26
CA ILE A 660 0.86 -35.59 -30.36
C ILE A 660 2.39 -35.80 -30.38
N ARG A 661 2.86 -36.81 -31.11
CA ARG A 661 4.29 -37.11 -31.27
C ARG A 661 4.78 -36.62 -32.64
N LEU A 662 5.53 -35.52 -32.67
CA LEU A 662 6.14 -34.95 -33.87
C LEU A 662 7.55 -35.53 -34.09
N GLY A 663 7.84 -36.02 -35.29
CA GLY A 663 9.14 -36.57 -35.68
C GLY A 663 10.10 -35.47 -36.13
N LEU A 664 11.07 -35.09 -35.30
CA LEU A 664 12.11 -34.15 -35.75
C LEU A 664 13.12 -34.82 -36.69
N THR A 665 13.22 -36.14 -36.61
CA THR A 665 13.96 -36.99 -37.56
C THR A 665 13.22 -38.31 -37.73
N ASP A 666 13.66 -39.15 -38.68
CA ASP A 666 13.14 -40.51 -38.90
C ASP A 666 13.06 -41.40 -37.66
N THR A 667 13.86 -41.12 -36.62
CA THR A 667 14.01 -41.98 -35.45
C THR A 667 13.76 -41.26 -34.13
N TYR A 668 13.48 -39.95 -34.16
CA TYR A 668 13.33 -39.14 -32.95
C TYR A 668 12.01 -38.38 -32.99
N TYR A 669 11.15 -38.69 -32.02
CA TYR A 669 9.83 -38.08 -31.85
C TYR A 669 9.76 -37.36 -30.52
N VAL A 670 9.11 -36.20 -30.52
CA VAL A 670 8.85 -35.40 -29.32
C VAL A 670 7.35 -35.28 -29.10
N LYS A 671 6.90 -35.49 -27.86
CA LYS A 671 5.53 -35.19 -27.44
C LYS A 671 5.39 -33.67 -27.33
N LEU A 672 4.43 -33.09 -28.06
CA LEU A 672 4.13 -31.66 -28.08
C LEU A 672 2.60 -31.44 -28.13
N ARG A 673 2.11 -30.30 -27.64
CA ARG A 673 0.68 -29.95 -27.68
C ARG A 673 0.34 -29.20 -28.95
N VAL A 674 -0.79 -29.50 -29.57
CA VAL A 674 -1.31 -28.75 -30.73
C VAL A 674 -1.79 -27.37 -30.27
N MET A 675 -1.14 -26.31 -30.74
CA MET A 675 -1.46 -24.92 -30.37
C MET A 675 -2.20 -24.18 -31.47
N SER A 676 -1.84 -24.42 -32.73
CA SER A 676 -2.57 -23.83 -33.85
C SER A 676 -2.57 -24.75 -35.06
N ILE A 677 -3.62 -24.65 -35.87
CA ILE A 677 -3.76 -25.36 -37.14
C ILE A 677 -4.25 -24.36 -38.18
N SER A 678 -3.50 -24.25 -39.28
CA SER A 678 -3.85 -23.44 -40.45
C SER A 678 -4.12 -24.34 -41.66
N PHE A 679 -5.25 -24.12 -42.33
CA PHE A 679 -5.61 -24.82 -43.57
C PHE A 679 -6.76 -24.12 -44.30
N ASN A 680 -6.99 -24.50 -45.56
CA ASN A 680 -8.21 -24.11 -46.28
C ASN A 680 -9.34 -25.12 -46.01
N PRO A 681 -10.44 -24.73 -45.35
CA PRO A 681 -11.53 -25.66 -45.03
C PRO A 681 -12.52 -25.89 -46.16
N CYS A 682 -12.51 -25.04 -47.18
CA CYS A 682 -13.35 -25.12 -48.37
C CYS A 682 -12.63 -25.90 -49.50
N LEU A 683 -11.33 -26.10 -49.38
CA LEU A 683 -10.49 -26.78 -50.35
C LEU A 683 -9.54 -27.77 -49.66
N TYR A 684 -9.66 -29.05 -50.01
CA TYR A 684 -8.75 -30.09 -49.52
C TYR A 684 -7.43 -30.11 -50.32
N ASN A 685 -6.70 -29.00 -50.34
CA ASN A 685 -5.34 -28.91 -50.85
C ASN A 685 -4.32 -29.39 -49.78
N ASN A 686 -3.02 -29.39 -50.10
CA ASN A 686 -1.96 -29.79 -49.16
C ASN A 686 -1.40 -28.62 -48.33
N ASP A 687 -2.13 -27.51 -48.25
CA ASP A 687 -1.75 -26.36 -47.43
C ASP A 687 -2.30 -26.60 -46.03
N PHE A 688 -1.54 -27.35 -45.24
CA PHE A 688 -1.89 -27.72 -43.87
C PHE A 688 -0.68 -27.55 -42.96
N THR A 689 -0.78 -26.60 -42.04
CA THR A 689 0.28 -26.24 -41.11
C THR A 689 -0.19 -26.45 -39.68
N ILE A 690 0.66 -27.02 -38.84
CA ILE A 690 0.42 -27.15 -37.40
C ILE A 690 1.57 -26.48 -36.66
N GLN A 691 1.21 -25.69 -35.66
CA GLN A 691 2.14 -25.15 -34.68
C GLN A 691 1.92 -25.86 -33.33
N PHE A 692 3.00 -26.16 -32.65
CA PHE A 692 2.97 -26.83 -31.36
C PHE A 692 3.52 -25.96 -30.24
N SER A 693 3.10 -26.28 -29.02
CA SER A 693 3.64 -25.71 -27.79
C SER A 693 5.08 -26.16 -27.57
N ASN A 694 5.79 -25.43 -26.72
CA ASN A 694 7.09 -25.85 -26.25
C ASN A 694 6.96 -26.69 -24.97
N MET A 695 7.29 -27.98 -25.07
CA MET A 695 7.34 -28.85 -23.91
C MET A 695 8.72 -28.76 -23.21
N ILE A 696 8.78 -27.89 -22.20
CA ILE A 696 9.91 -27.57 -21.33
C ILE A 696 10.08 -28.68 -20.30
N LYS A 697 11.32 -29.13 -20.09
CA LYS A 697 11.63 -30.01 -18.94
C LYS A 697 12.16 -29.14 -17.80
N SER A 698 11.33 -28.95 -16.78
CA SER A 698 11.67 -28.25 -15.53
C SER A 698 11.66 -29.29 -14.40
N GLY A 699 12.80 -29.47 -13.73
CA GLY A 699 12.94 -30.49 -12.68
C GLY A 699 12.56 -31.91 -13.12
N LYS A 700 11.54 -32.50 -12.47
CA LYS A 700 11.05 -33.87 -12.75
C LYS A 700 9.92 -33.91 -13.81
N ALA A 701 9.30 -32.77 -14.11
CA ALA A 701 8.16 -32.68 -15.01
C ALA A 701 8.57 -32.13 -16.38
N ARG A 702 7.82 -32.51 -17.41
CA ARG A 702 7.92 -31.88 -18.73
C ARG A 702 6.54 -31.33 -19.08
N ASN A 703 6.40 -30.01 -19.11
CA ASN A 703 5.13 -29.31 -19.32
C ASN A 703 5.31 -28.13 -20.29
N ASP A 704 4.20 -27.51 -20.68
CA ASP A 704 4.15 -26.39 -21.61
C ASP A 704 3.37 -25.19 -21.05
N PHE A 705 3.21 -25.15 -19.72
CA PHE A 705 2.28 -24.24 -19.05
C PHE A 705 2.63 -22.78 -19.28
N VAL A 706 3.92 -22.43 -19.24
CA VAL A 706 4.39 -21.07 -19.56
C VAL A 706 3.98 -20.61 -20.94
N SER A 707 4.14 -21.47 -21.96
CA SER A 707 3.75 -21.16 -23.33
C SER A 707 2.24 -21.15 -23.55
N LEU A 708 1.50 -21.90 -22.73
CA LEU A 708 0.05 -22.03 -22.83
C LEU A 708 -0.68 -20.87 -22.15
N LEU A 709 -0.22 -20.45 -20.97
CA LEU A 709 -0.84 -19.38 -20.16
C LEU A 709 -0.26 -17.98 -20.40
N ASP A 710 0.61 -17.83 -21.42
CA ASP A 710 1.32 -16.59 -21.76
C ASP A 710 1.86 -15.85 -20.52
N MET A 711 2.60 -16.58 -19.68
CA MET A 711 3.16 -16.05 -18.44
C MET A 711 4.19 -14.94 -18.67
N ALA A 712 4.54 -14.65 -19.93
CA ALA A 712 5.53 -13.63 -20.31
C ALA A 712 5.07 -12.23 -19.91
N GLY A 713 3.76 -12.00 -19.80
CA GLY A 713 3.19 -10.73 -19.30
C GLY A 713 3.56 -10.39 -17.85
N ASN A 714 3.98 -11.37 -17.04
CA ASN A 714 4.45 -11.13 -15.66
C ASN A 714 5.90 -10.62 -15.62
N LEU A 715 6.60 -10.62 -16.76
CA LEU A 715 7.98 -10.16 -16.89
C LEU A 715 7.98 -8.69 -17.30
N SER A 716 8.57 -7.82 -16.48
CA SER A 716 8.77 -6.42 -16.82
C SER A 716 10.24 -6.10 -17.03
N ASN A 717 10.56 -5.41 -18.14
CA ASN A 717 11.92 -4.88 -18.42
C ASN A 717 12.27 -3.63 -17.60
N SER A 718 11.47 -3.31 -16.58
CA SER A 718 11.65 -2.15 -15.72
C SER A 718 12.60 -2.49 -14.59
N SER A 719 13.74 -1.79 -14.54
CA SER A 719 14.64 -1.76 -13.40
C SER A 719 13.94 -1.09 -12.22
N VAL A 720 13.38 -1.91 -11.32
CA VAL A 720 12.89 -1.44 -10.01
C VAL A 720 14.10 -1.17 -9.12
N ASP A 721 14.13 0.02 -8.53
CA ASP A 721 15.26 0.55 -7.76
C ASP A 721 15.77 -0.43 -6.69
N THR A 722 17.09 -0.62 -6.74
CA THR A 722 17.88 -1.45 -5.81
C THR A 722 18.29 -0.61 -4.61
N SER A 723 17.50 -0.63 -3.55
CA SER A 723 17.98 -0.18 -2.23
C SER A 723 17.32 -1.00 -1.12
N TYR A 724 17.90 -2.16 -0.83
CA TYR A 724 17.69 -2.83 0.45
C TYR A 724 19.05 -3.22 1.04
N SER A 725 19.50 -2.43 2.01
CA SER A 725 20.67 -2.72 2.84
C SER A 725 20.20 -3.12 4.23
N GLY A 726 20.24 -4.42 4.52
CA GLY A 726 20.63 -5.00 5.83
C GLY A 726 20.03 -4.45 7.14
N ASN A 727 18.87 -3.81 7.09
CA ASN A 727 18.02 -3.44 8.22
C ASN A 727 16.60 -3.34 7.65
N PRO A 728 15.52 -3.74 8.35
CA PRO A 728 14.16 -3.56 7.88
C PRO A 728 13.92 -2.09 7.55
N GLN A 729 14.07 -1.74 6.28
CA GLN A 729 13.75 -0.42 5.74
C GLN A 729 12.27 -0.44 5.46
N ILE A 730 11.57 0.40 6.21
CA ILE A 730 10.16 0.71 6.03
C ILE A 730 10.00 1.21 4.58
N THR A 731 9.27 0.47 3.74
CA THR A 731 8.91 0.87 2.38
C THR A 731 7.66 1.76 2.40
N ASP A 732 7.45 2.61 1.39
CA ASP A 732 6.36 3.59 1.36
C ASP A 732 4.97 3.00 1.64
N ASP A 733 4.71 1.74 1.26
CA ASP A 733 3.42 1.08 1.55
C ASP A 733 3.32 0.52 2.97
N ASN A 734 4.44 0.07 3.55
CA ASN A 734 4.52 -0.25 4.97
C ASN A 734 4.45 1.03 5.81
N ILE A 735 4.86 2.19 5.28
CA ILE A 735 4.65 3.50 5.92
C ILE A 735 3.17 3.77 6.01
N TYR A 736 2.34 3.61 4.97
CA TYR A 736 0.91 3.96 5.09
C TYR A 736 0.14 3.10 6.10
N GLN A 737 0.40 1.79 6.15
CA GLN A 737 -0.23 0.91 7.14
C GLN A 737 0.29 1.16 8.55
N LEU A 738 1.61 1.37 8.70
CA LEU A 738 2.22 1.73 9.98
C LEU A 738 1.81 3.13 10.44
N LEU A 739 1.63 4.08 9.52
CA LEU A 739 1.20 5.46 9.76
C LEU A 739 -0.30 5.51 10.06
N GLN A 740 -1.13 4.67 9.43
CA GLN A 740 -2.52 4.46 9.84
C GLN A 740 -2.60 3.86 11.23
N LYS A 741 -1.83 2.80 11.53
CA LYS A 741 -1.74 2.22 12.88
C LYS A 741 -1.14 3.21 13.89
N LEU A 742 -0.23 4.11 13.48
CA LEU A 742 0.35 5.15 14.33
C LEU A 742 -0.63 6.31 14.59
N LEU A 743 -1.36 6.77 13.56
CA LEU A 743 -2.41 7.80 13.66
C LEU A 743 -3.64 7.30 14.44
N GLN A 744 -3.90 6.00 14.39
CA GLN A 744 -4.90 5.32 15.20
C GLN A 744 -4.37 4.90 16.58
N SER A 745 -3.05 4.92 16.79
CA SER A 745 -2.48 4.57 18.09
C SER A 745 -2.86 5.64 19.11
N SER A 746 -3.54 5.19 20.15
CA SER A 746 -3.85 5.99 21.32
C SER A 746 -2.58 6.54 21.98
N ALA A 747 -1.42 5.92 21.83
CA ALA A 747 -0.13 6.45 22.31
C ALA A 747 0.34 7.70 21.53
N PHE A 748 0.09 7.79 20.22
CA PHE A 748 0.35 8.99 19.42
C PHE A 748 -0.68 10.07 19.73
N ASN A 749 -1.98 9.72 19.77
CA ASN A 749 -3.04 10.66 20.12
C ASN A 749 -2.91 11.18 21.56
N ASN A 750 -2.59 10.32 22.53
CA ASN A 750 -2.33 10.70 23.90
C ASN A 750 -1.01 11.45 24.07
N LYS A 751 0.08 11.16 23.33
CA LYS A 751 1.29 12.02 23.40
C LYS A 751 1.06 13.38 22.79
N VAL A 752 0.33 13.46 21.69
CA VAL A 752 -0.09 14.73 21.08
C VAL A 752 -1.01 15.49 22.04
N ASP A 753 -2.00 14.83 22.63
CA ASP A 753 -2.92 15.41 23.61
C ASP A 753 -2.22 15.78 24.93
N HIS A 754 -1.22 15.02 25.39
CA HIS A 754 -0.47 15.31 26.62
C HIS A 754 0.54 16.44 26.43
N ILE A 755 1.08 16.62 25.22
CA ILE A 755 1.89 17.79 24.83
C ILE A 755 1.02 19.03 24.66
N VAL A 756 -0.23 18.87 24.21
CA VAL A 756 -1.21 19.96 24.06
C VAL A 756 -1.85 20.35 25.40
N ASN A 757 -2.06 19.42 26.34
CA ASN A 757 -2.89 19.63 27.53
C ASN A 757 -2.16 19.63 28.89
N ASN A 758 -0.93 19.10 29.04
CA ASN A 758 -0.29 18.92 30.36
C ASN A 758 1.00 19.74 30.58
N ASN A 759 0.91 21.07 30.44
CA ASN A 759 1.90 21.98 31.03
C ASN A 759 1.19 22.93 32.03
N PRO A 760 1.34 22.73 33.35
CA PRO A 760 0.66 23.53 34.36
C PRO A 760 1.38 24.87 34.52
N GLY A 761 1.07 25.83 33.63
CA GLY A 761 1.46 27.23 33.77
C GLY A 761 1.77 27.94 32.45
N GLY A 762 0.73 28.37 31.72
CA GLY A 762 0.91 29.30 30.61
C GLY A 762 -0.30 29.38 29.67
N THR A 763 -0.94 30.55 29.62
CA THR A 763 -1.93 30.90 28.61
C THR A 763 -1.32 30.94 27.20
N GLY A 764 -1.82 30.11 26.29
CA GLY A 764 -1.68 30.25 24.82
C GLY A 764 -0.84 29.17 24.12
N ASN A 765 -1.49 28.44 23.19
CA ASN A 765 -0.96 27.55 22.13
C ASN A 765 0.47 26.99 22.29
N SER A 766 0.57 25.72 22.67
CA SER A 766 1.83 24.98 22.71
C SER A 766 2.05 24.17 21.42
N TYR A 767 3.21 24.34 20.79
CA TYR A 767 3.63 23.63 19.56
C TYR A 767 4.70 22.55 19.86
N LEU A 768 4.70 21.47 19.07
CA LEU A 768 5.69 20.38 19.08
C LEU A 768 7.12 20.90 18.83
N LYS A 769 8.11 20.52 19.65
CA LYS A 769 9.53 20.87 19.41
C LYS A 769 10.27 19.73 18.70
N PRO A 770 11.24 20.01 17.82
CA PRO A 770 12.04 18.97 17.16
C PRO A 770 12.75 18.02 18.12
N GLY A 771 13.16 18.48 19.31
CA GLY A 771 13.81 17.63 20.32
C GLY A 771 12.91 16.54 20.91
N ASP A 772 11.59 16.75 20.90
CA ASP A 772 10.59 15.81 21.43
C ASP A 772 10.37 14.60 20.48
N ILE A 773 10.90 14.70 19.26
CA ILE A 773 10.86 13.64 18.23
C ILE A 773 12.11 12.75 18.28
N TYR A 774 13.24 13.24 18.83
CA TYR A 774 14.54 12.57 18.69
C TYR A 774 15.04 11.81 19.91
N GLN A 775 14.48 11.99 21.11
CA GLN A 775 15.26 11.71 22.32
C GLN A 775 15.04 10.40 23.09
N ASN A 776 14.24 9.42 22.66
CA ASN A 776 14.34 8.07 23.27
C ASN A 776 13.66 6.91 22.53
N ASN A 777 13.48 6.99 21.21
CA ASN A 777 13.04 5.81 20.44
C ASN A 777 13.75 5.78 19.09
N GLY A 778 14.33 4.64 18.73
CA GLY A 778 15.07 4.43 17.48
C GLY A 778 14.22 4.52 16.20
N PHE A 779 12.95 4.93 16.31
CA PHE A 779 11.92 4.84 15.27
C PHE A 779 11.73 6.13 14.44
N PHE A 780 12.31 7.28 14.83
CA PHE A 780 12.00 8.59 14.24
C PHE A 780 13.10 9.25 13.38
N GLN A 781 14.16 8.53 12.99
CA GLN A 781 15.31 9.16 12.31
C GLN A 781 15.07 9.63 10.86
N TYR A 782 13.88 9.49 10.27
CA TYR A 782 13.65 9.69 8.83
C TYR A 782 12.43 10.57 8.44
N ILE A 783 12.11 11.63 9.20
CA ILE A 783 11.26 12.71 8.65
C ILE A 783 12.17 13.80 8.04
N GLN A 784 12.55 13.66 6.77
CA GLN A 784 13.00 14.80 5.97
C GLN A 784 11.77 15.47 5.34
N SER A 785 11.21 16.50 5.99
CA SER A 785 10.13 17.28 5.39
C SER A 785 10.69 18.34 4.44
N GLU A 786 10.51 18.17 3.12
CA GLU A 786 10.81 19.21 2.11
C GLU A 786 9.79 20.37 2.12
N LEU A 787 8.68 20.27 2.87
CA LEU A 787 7.70 21.35 3.00
C LEU A 787 7.10 21.37 4.42
N ILE A 788 7.29 22.49 5.14
CA ILE A 788 6.62 22.77 6.42
C ILE A 788 5.56 23.85 6.17
N ALA A 789 4.29 23.45 6.11
CA ALA A 789 3.17 24.38 6.07
C ALA A 789 2.65 24.58 7.51
N ALA A 790 3.12 25.62 8.19
CA ALA A 790 2.77 25.93 9.57
C ALA A 790 2.20 27.35 9.69
N GLY A 791 1.16 27.53 10.52
CA GLY A 791 0.57 28.85 10.77
C GLY A 791 1.46 29.80 11.60
N GLU A 792 2.38 29.25 12.40
CA GLU A 792 3.36 29.97 13.21
C GLU A 792 4.65 29.13 13.31
N ILE A 793 5.82 29.77 13.19
CA ILE A 793 7.14 29.12 13.28
C ILE A 793 7.94 29.81 14.38
N VAL A 794 8.22 29.10 15.48
CA VAL A 794 9.02 29.61 16.60
C VAL A 794 10.37 28.88 16.63
N ALA A 795 11.43 29.59 16.24
CA ALA A 795 12.79 29.04 16.20
C ALA A 795 13.77 29.97 16.94
N ASN A 796 14.77 29.40 17.65
CA ASN A 796 15.84 30.18 18.29
C ASN A 796 16.70 30.95 17.26
N SER A 797 16.80 30.43 16.04
CA SER A 797 17.39 31.06 14.86
C SER A 797 16.86 30.35 13.62
N GLY A 798 16.48 31.10 12.59
CA GLY A 798 16.03 30.57 11.29
C GLY A 798 16.58 31.42 10.16
N ASP A 799 17.16 30.78 9.14
CA ASP A 799 17.71 31.45 7.97
C ASP A 799 16.69 31.35 6.83
N PHE A 800 15.85 32.38 6.70
CA PHE A 800 14.77 32.41 5.73
C PHE A 800 15.23 33.15 4.47
N LYS A 801 15.08 32.51 3.31
CA LYS A 801 15.44 33.16 2.04
C LYS A 801 14.52 34.35 1.73
N ASP A 802 13.23 34.25 2.08
CA ASP A 802 12.20 35.31 2.02
C ASP A 802 11.18 35.14 3.17
N LEU A 803 10.77 36.21 3.86
CA LEU A 803 9.79 36.20 4.98
C LEU A 803 8.71 37.30 4.82
N GLN A 804 7.42 36.94 4.89
CA GLN A 804 6.28 37.88 4.87
C GLN A 804 5.29 37.55 6.02
N ALA A 805 5.08 38.47 6.97
CA ALA A 805 4.21 38.27 8.14
C ALA A 805 3.32 39.50 8.47
N LEU A 806 2.12 39.30 9.03
CA LEU A 806 1.18 40.35 9.44
C LEU A 806 1.36 40.74 10.93
N VAL A 807 1.39 42.04 11.21
CA VAL A 807 1.84 42.71 12.44
C VAL A 807 0.89 42.53 13.63
N ALA A 808 1.23 41.69 14.62
CA ALA A 808 0.49 41.62 15.90
C ALA A 808 1.39 41.47 17.15
N ALA A 809 2.53 40.77 17.05
CA ALA A 809 3.43 40.55 18.20
C ALA A 809 4.34 41.75 18.54
N ILE A 810 4.59 42.64 17.58
CA ILE A 810 5.43 43.84 17.79
C ILE A 810 4.67 44.89 18.62
N ASP A 811 3.34 44.98 18.49
CA ASP A 811 2.53 46.00 19.15
C ASP A 811 2.39 45.77 20.66
N ASN A 812 2.28 44.52 21.12
CA ASN A 812 2.15 44.21 22.56
C ASN A 812 3.45 44.46 23.34
N LEU A 813 4.61 44.24 22.72
CA LEU A 813 5.91 44.52 23.32
C LEU A 813 6.17 46.04 23.43
N LEU A 814 5.64 46.82 22.49
CA LEU A 814 5.74 48.28 22.48
C LEU A 814 4.67 48.97 23.35
N ALA A 815 3.55 48.31 23.64
CA ALA A 815 2.42 48.87 24.41
C ALA A 815 2.53 48.73 25.95
N GLY A 816 3.56 48.07 26.48
CA GLY A 816 3.91 48.15 27.90
C GLY A 816 3.10 47.30 28.88
N ASN A 817 2.31 46.32 28.41
CA ASN A 817 1.67 45.35 29.31
C ASN A 817 2.61 44.17 29.58
N VAL A 818 3.39 44.28 30.66
CA VAL A 818 4.21 43.19 31.20
C VAL A 818 3.60 42.75 32.54
N SER A 819 3.13 41.51 32.63
CA SER A 819 2.61 40.94 33.89
C SER A 819 3.76 40.61 34.85
N ALA A 820 3.49 40.71 36.15
CA ALA A 820 4.50 40.86 37.19
C ALA A 820 5.24 39.57 37.62
N GLU A 821 5.09 38.44 36.93
CA GLU A 821 5.54 37.14 37.47
C GLU A 821 6.90 36.61 36.97
N LEU A 822 7.53 37.21 35.95
CA LEU A 822 8.88 36.83 35.55
C LEU A 822 9.74 38.05 35.19
N ALA A 823 10.84 38.21 35.92
CA ALA A 823 11.76 39.34 35.79
C ALA A 823 12.57 39.27 34.48
N HIS A 824 12.08 39.89 33.39
CA HIS A 824 12.88 40.21 32.22
C HIS A 824 13.28 41.70 32.26
N ILE A 825 14.58 41.97 32.41
CA ILE A 825 15.13 43.32 32.38
C ILE A 825 15.38 43.74 30.92
N ILE A 826 14.59 44.69 30.42
CA ILE A 826 14.86 45.35 29.13
C ILE A 826 15.97 46.40 29.36
N ASN A 827 17.18 46.12 28.85
CA ASN A 827 18.31 47.03 29.01
C ASN A 827 18.37 48.04 27.86
N LEU A 828 17.65 49.15 28.01
CA LEU A 828 17.68 50.27 27.08
C LEU A 828 18.82 51.22 27.45
N THR A 829 19.83 51.34 26.58
CA THR A 829 20.88 52.37 26.72
C THR A 829 20.85 53.31 25.51
N ALA A 830 21.47 54.49 25.62
CA ALA A 830 21.57 55.45 24.52
C ALA A 830 22.27 54.90 23.25
N LYS A 831 22.98 53.77 23.35
CA LYS A 831 23.53 53.05 22.19
C LYS A 831 22.52 52.12 21.50
N ASN A 832 21.46 51.72 22.19
CA ASN A 832 20.58 50.62 21.81
C ASN A 832 19.23 51.14 21.27
N VAL A 833 19.04 52.47 21.27
CA VAL A 833 17.79 53.13 20.89
C VAL A 833 18.12 54.19 19.85
N ASN A 834 17.55 54.07 18.65
CA ASN A 834 17.52 55.15 17.67
C ASN A 834 16.23 55.95 17.89
N ILE A 835 16.35 57.12 18.51
CA ILE A 835 15.22 58.05 18.71
C ILE A 835 15.22 59.03 17.55
N ASP A 836 14.07 59.19 16.90
CA ASP A 836 13.89 60.10 15.78
C ASP A 836 14.12 61.56 16.23
N GLU A 837 14.82 62.36 15.42
CA GLU A 837 15.26 63.70 15.81
C GLU A 837 14.07 64.64 16.08
N ALA A 838 12.94 64.40 15.40
CA ALA A 838 11.69 65.11 15.61
C ALA A 838 11.10 64.90 17.01
N VAL A 839 11.20 63.68 17.56
CA VAL A 839 10.69 63.34 18.90
C VAL A 839 11.55 64.00 19.99
N ILE A 840 12.87 64.06 19.79
CA ILE A 840 13.78 64.79 20.68
C ILE A 840 13.47 66.29 20.65
N ARG A 841 13.21 66.87 19.48
CA ARG A 841 12.84 68.28 19.34
C ARG A 841 11.53 68.61 20.05
N ASP A 842 10.51 67.77 19.92
CA ASP A 842 9.21 67.98 20.58
C ASP A 842 9.31 67.83 22.11
N LEU A 843 10.11 66.88 22.61
CA LEU A 843 10.33 66.73 24.06
C LEU A 843 11.08 67.93 24.68
N ILE A 844 12.06 68.48 23.97
CA ILE A 844 12.80 69.67 24.41
C ILE A 844 11.92 70.92 24.30
N ALA A 845 11.18 71.08 23.20
CA ALA A 845 10.31 72.23 22.96
C ALA A 845 9.14 72.29 23.97
N ALA A 846 8.57 71.14 24.36
CA ALA A 846 7.50 71.06 25.35
C ALA A 846 7.93 71.46 26.77
N GLN A 847 9.23 71.40 27.10
CA GLN A 847 9.75 71.78 28.41
C GLN A 847 10.30 73.22 28.48
N ILE A 848 10.40 73.95 27.37
CA ILE A 848 10.82 75.36 27.39
C ILE A 848 9.59 76.25 27.65
N THR A 849 9.37 76.60 28.90
CA THR A 849 8.34 77.59 29.27
C THR A 849 8.86 79.02 29.10
N VAL A 850 7.98 79.98 28.78
CA VAL A 850 8.34 81.41 28.70
C VAL A 850 8.99 81.93 30.00
N SER A 851 8.60 81.37 31.14
CA SER A 851 9.22 81.60 32.47
C SER A 851 10.68 81.15 32.57
N MET A 852 11.09 80.07 31.89
CA MET A 852 12.48 79.62 31.83
C MET A 852 13.37 80.49 30.92
N LEU A 853 12.75 81.27 30.02
CA LEU A 853 13.40 82.32 29.24
C LEU A 853 13.42 83.69 29.95
N GLN A 854 12.71 83.84 31.07
CA GLN A 854 12.45 85.14 31.73
C GLN A 854 13.25 85.42 33.01
N ALA A 855 14.23 84.59 33.40
CA ALA A 855 15.02 84.81 34.62
C ALA A 855 16.51 85.08 34.31
N GLY A 856 16.84 86.32 33.93
CA GLY A 856 18.22 86.82 33.85
C GLY A 856 18.52 87.76 32.68
N ASP A 857 19.71 88.37 32.70
CA ASP A 857 20.21 89.22 31.60
C ASP A 857 20.30 88.41 30.29
N ILE A 858 19.64 88.88 29.23
CA ILE A 858 19.76 88.30 27.89
C ILE A 858 21.06 88.79 27.26
N SER A 859 21.99 87.86 27.01
CA SER A 859 23.25 88.21 26.33
C SER A 859 23.01 88.35 24.82
N ALA A 860 23.13 89.57 24.30
CA ALA A 860 23.09 89.84 22.87
C ALA A 860 24.25 89.18 22.07
N ASN A 861 25.28 88.65 22.75
CA ASN A 861 26.32 87.82 22.11
C ASN A 861 25.85 86.37 21.85
N LYS A 862 24.79 85.92 22.55
CA LYS A 862 24.27 84.54 22.45
C LYS A 862 22.93 84.47 21.71
N PHE A 863 22.17 85.57 21.70
CA PHE A 863 20.89 85.67 21.02
C PHE A 863 20.94 86.77 19.97
N HIS A 864 20.50 86.45 18.76
CA HIS A 864 20.25 87.44 17.71
C HIS A 864 18.78 87.84 17.77
N ILE A 865 18.50 89.04 18.26
CA ILE A 865 17.13 89.57 18.32
C ILE A 865 16.92 90.40 17.06
N ILE A 866 15.95 90.03 16.22
CA ILE A 866 15.61 90.74 15.00
C ILE A 866 14.08 90.90 14.89
N SER A 867 13.59 92.01 14.35
CA SER A 867 12.18 92.13 13.98
C SER A 867 11.86 91.29 12.75
N ASP A 868 10.59 90.89 12.59
CA ASP A 868 10.17 90.00 11.48
C ASP A 868 10.48 90.59 10.09
N ASP A 869 10.50 91.91 9.97
CA ASP A 869 10.84 92.64 8.74
C ASP A 869 12.35 92.93 8.58
N GLY A 870 13.17 92.52 9.55
CA GLY A 870 14.61 92.79 9.58
C GLY A 870 14.99 94.23 9.94
N GLY A 871 14.01 95.10 10.19
CA GLY A 871 14.19 96.53 10.41
C GLY A 871 14.83 96.91 11.75
N LEU A 872 14.81 96.04 12.76
CA LEU A 872 15.52 96.21 14.05
C LEU A 872 16.35 94.97 14.32
N SER A 873 17.61 95.14 14.73
CA SER A 873 18.50 94.04 15.12
C SER A 873 19.36 94.42 16.34
N ILE A 874 19.44 93.54 17.35
CA ILE A 874 20.33 93.66 18.51
C ILE A 874 21.28 92.47 18.52
N VAL A 875 22.58 92.74 18.36
CA VAL A 875 23.63 91.70 18.32
C VAL A 875 24.89 92.22 18.99
N GLY A 876 25.43 91.43 19.89
CA GLY A 876 26.61 91.76 20.69
C GLY A 876 26.47 93.11 21.40
N ASN A 877 27.33 94.06 21.04
CA ASN A 877 27.36 95.37 21.69
C ASN A 877 26.57 96.44 20.91
N THR A 878 25.87 96.09 19.82
CA THR A 878 25.19 97.06 18.95
C THR A 878 23.70 96.75 18.77
N MET A 879 22.93 97.83 18.63
CA MET A 879 21.53 97.85 18.23
C MET A 879 21.44 98.67 16.95
N GLN A 880 20.83 98.09 15.91
CA GLN A 880 20.72 98.68 14.58
C GLN A 880 19.27 98.75 14.13
N PHE A 881 18.91 99.85 13.48
CA PHE A 881 17.65 100.00 12.76
C PHE A 881 17.95 100.13 11.28
N LYS A 882 17.27 99.37 10.45
CA LYS A 882 17.45 99.29 9.00
C LYS A 882 16.18 99.70 8.27
N ASP A 883 16.35 100.21 7.06
CA ASP A 883 15.21 100.46 6.17
C ASP A 883 14.84 99.21 5.36
N LYS A 884 13.79 99.33 4.54
CA LYS A 884 13.28 98.27 3.65
C LYS A 884 14.31 97.70 2.65
N ASN A 885 15.44 98.38 2.45
CA ASN A 885 16.53 97.94 1.58
C ASN A 885 17.68 97.33 2.39
N ASP A 886 17.46 97.00 3.66
CA ASP A 886 18.42 96.39 4.60
C ASP A 886 19.63 97.29 4.93
N THR A 887 19.54 98.60 4.64
CA THR A 887 20.59 99.58 4.96
C THR A 887 20.39 100.08 6.39
N VAL A 888 21.43 99.96 7.23
CA VAL A 888 21.42 100.50 8.61
C VAL A 888 21.26 102.01 8.55
N ARG A 889 20.23 102.52 9.21
CA ARG A 889 19.88 103.95 9.32
C ARG A 889 20.20 104.51 10.68
N ILE A 890 20.18 103.67 11.72
CA ILE A 890 20.61 104.03 13.07
C ILE A 890 21.43 102.88 13.62
N GLN A 891 22.59 103.18 14.20
CA GLN A 891 23.36 102.24 15.00
C GLN A 891 23.67 102.85 16.36
N ILE A 892 23.44 102.09 17.42
CA ILE A 892 23.69 102.49 18.80
C ILE A 892 24.50 101.38 19.46
N GLY A 893 25.60 101.73 20.11
CA GLY A 893 26.38 100.78 20.90
C GLY A 893 27.87 101.02 20.82
N ARG A 894 28.64 100.04 21.29
CA ARG A 894 30.10 100.16 21.29
C ARG A 894 30.68 99.68 19.97
N ASP A 895 31.59 100.46 19.41
CA ASP A 895 32.34 100.07 18.22
C ASP A 895 33.47 99.09 18.56
N SER A 896 34.29 98.72 17.56
CA SER A 896 35.41 97.80 17.73
C SER A 896 36.53 98.31 18.65
N ASN A 897 36.55 99.61 18.95
CA ASN A 897 37.48 100.24 19.89
C ASN A 897 36.88 100.38 21.29
N ASN A 898 35.64 99.92 21.49
CA ASN A 898 34.87 99.94 22.73
C ASN A 898 34.37 101.33 23.16
N ASP A 899 34.43 102.31 22.25
CA ASP A 899 33.87 103.64 22.44
C ASP A 899 32.36 103.62 22.15
N PHE A 900 31.57 104.39 22.91
CA PHE A 900 30.12 104.41 22.72
C PHE A 900 29.77 105.30 21.53
N THR A 901 29.03 104.74 20.58
CA THR A 901 28.69 105.41 19.31
C THR A 901 27.18 105.41 19.08
N PHE A 902 26.64 106.56 18.68
CA PHE A 902 25.31 106.69 18.08
C PHE A 902 25.48 107.24 16.67
N VAL A 903 25.20 106.46 15.64
CA VAL A 903 25.43 106.86 14.24
C VAL A 903 24.11 106.86 13.49
N LEU A 904 23.79 108.00 12.86
CA LEU A 904 22.67 108.14 11.93
C LEU A 904 23.21 108.08 10.50
N TYR A 905 22.68 107.15 9.71
CA TYR A 905 23.05 106.93 8.32
C TYR A 905 21.94 107.40 7.38
N ASP A 906 22.32 108.06 6.29
CA ASP A 906 21.41 108.47 5.23
C ASP A 906 21.01 107.29 4.31
N GLU A 907 20.19 107.56 3.28
CA GLU A 907 19.68 106.54 2.33
C GLU A 907 20.79 105.87 1.50
N THR A 908 22.01 106.40 1.54
CA THR A 908 23.18 105.86 0.83
C THR A 908 24.10 105.04 1.73
N GLY A 909 23.80 104.94 3.03
CA GLY A 909 24.61 104.23 4.02
C GLY A 909 25.80 105.04 4.55
N LYS A 910 25.82 106.37 4.34
CA LYS A 910 26.87 107.24 4.87
C LYS A 910 26.44 107.80 6.23
N GLY A 911 27.24 107.51 7.27
CA GLY A 911 26.92 107.81 8.66
C GLY A 911 27.54 109.08 9.20
N ILE A 912 26.81 109.76 10.09
CA ILE A 912 27.36 110.82 10.96
C ILE A 912 27.35 110.28 12.38
N LEU A 913 28.54 110.23 13.00
CA LEU A 913 28.67 109.93 14.42
C LEU A 913 28.12 111.11 15.23
N ILE A 914 27.17 110.81 16.11
CA ILE A 914 26.66 111.68 17.14
C ILE A 914 27.33 111.22 18.44
N ASP A 915 28.43 111.89 18.75
CA ASP A 915 29.18 111.86 20.02
C ASP A 915 28.44 112.68 21.08
#